data_AF-A0A522MWY4-F1
#
_entry.id   AF-A0A522MWY4-F1
#
_cell.length_a   1.000
_cell.length_b   1.000
_cell.length_c   1.000
_cell.angle_alpha   90.00
_cell.angle_beta   90.00
_cell.angle_gamma   90.00
#
_symmetry.space_group_name_H-M   'P 1'
#
loop_
_entity.id
_entity.type
_entity.pdbx_description
1 polymer ?
#
loop_
_entity_poly.entity_id
_entity_poly.type
_entity_poly.pdbx_seq_one_letter_code
_entity_poly.pdbx_strand_id
1 'polypeptide(L)'
;MSRSSARAALRIASRNVARSRWRSALVVVLVLLPVAAMIGAATLLETVTPTGERTATNRMGTAGLTLYPQGPASTTDAIRAQLPAGSRVEPFVNGEGYLVLPGQQAAVTVWSLDLDGLAKGMLTVMSGQAPAQPGEVAVSRSVADLAGVRVGDHIGLRLPDPTSGVPGAPHPATPTGGTRASPIVVGLIENPFDIRGRIVVEDPSPAQEAAAVGQATYLVGLPPGSDLEAEGAELAAPAPDGDQFAVAPRDRVAASASATSAGVIVFGSLALVETILVASAAFAVSVRRRQHELGLLAAAGAEPRHLAATVLAEGLVLGGLGVLLGAAVGFGGALAMSPWLDQLTDRRNPPVFPDPVVIVTVMAIGLIATLLAAAVPAWSAARLPVLAALSGRRPPRAPARRLLGLGLGLIGLGIAATTTGSLLRLNDVDGSSGTISLLLLAAGAIVGTLGFGACSPWLLERLEPLAARLPLAGRIAVRDTARARSRTAPVVTAVLSTFAATVALSGYLASADASARAHWQPWLRPDQILIAGPGAVEAGQAVARELGGMASARVVLAASGDGDSYRYLQVEAIDGSQDAPADISGGVAIADADLLRALGAEAAGADLAAGKVILLTNRPVAITHVALQLTQTDGSVLESLDVPARDVAVGLVMGDLPGAVVSAETAARLDVVPSAAQANPAPDRYLIRLDHPVTDDDQARAVALAAQEPDTSADNALYHSPDQDFRVFLLVASLLFALAVTGIAVALAETEARPDQRVLLALGADPPVRRRIAAARAGVVAILAGLLAVPAGLLPVWGLLASRGSPFVPPWPEVAAALVVLPLLAMAATFVLSRPIPTWSAFRDARS
;
A
#
# COMPACT_ATOMS: atom_id res chain seq x y z
N MET A 1 -28.54 -20.58 -34.97
CA MET A 1 -28.10 -22.00 -35.06
C MET A 1 -29.20 -22.88 -34.52
N SER A 2 -29.49 -24.03 -35.14
CA SER A 2 -30.42 -25.01 -34.56
C SER A 2 -29.80 -25.68 -33.33
N ARG A 3 -30.61 -26.17 -32.37
CA ARG A 3 -30.11 -26.90 -31.19
C ARG A 3 -29.25 -28.11 -31.57
N SER A 4 -29.52 -28.77 -32.69
CA SER A 4 -28.73 -29.89 -33.20
C SER A 4 -27.33 -29.46 -33.68
N SER A 5 -27.22 -28.33 -34.39
CA SER A 5 -25.92 -27.79 -34.83
C SER A 5 -25.01 -27.39 -33.67
N ALA A 6 -25.58 -26.81 -32.60
CA ALA A 6 -24.83 -26.45 -31.39
C ALA A 6 -24.31 -27.70 -30.65
N ARG A 7 -25.16 -28.73 -30.49
CA ARG A 7 -24.75 -30.01 -29.88
C ARG A 7 -23.65 -30.71 -30.70
N ALA A 8 -23.73 -30.67 -32.02
CA ALA A 8 -22.72 -31.24 -32.90
C ALA A 8 -21.36 -30.52 -32.74
N ALA A 9 -21.37 -29.19 -32.75
CA ALA A 9 -20.16 -28.39 -32.53
C ALA A 9 -19.51 -28.69 -31.16
N LEU A 10 -20.32 -28.78 -30.10
CA LEU A 10 -19.84 -29.10 -28.75
C LEU A 10 -19.23 -30.51 -28.65
N ARG A 11 -19.85 -31.49 -29.33
CA ARG A 11 -19.36 -32.88 -29.36
C ARG A 11 -18.07 -33.03 -30.17
N ILE A 12 -17.92 -32.25 -31.24
CA ILE A 12 -16.66 -32.18 -32.01
C ILE A 12 -15.57 -31.55 -31.14
N ALA A 13 -15.88 -30.42 -30.49
CA ALA A 13 -14.96 -29.72 -29.60
C ALA A 13 -14.46 -30.62 -28.46
N SER A 14 -15.35 -31.28 -27.72
CA SER A 14 -14.96 -32.14 -26.59
C SER A 14 -14.08 -33.32 -27.01
N ARG A 15 -14.40 -33.98 -28.13
CA ARG A 15 -13.56 -35.05 -28.69
C ARG A 15 -12.17 -34.54 -29.10
N ASN A 16 -12.11 -33.35 -29.68
CA ASN A 16 -10.86 -32.73 -30.09
C ASN A 16 -9.97 -32.35 -28.91
N VAL A 17 -10.57 -31.85 -27.83
CA VAL A 17 -9.88 -31.58 -26.56
C VAL A 17 -9.29 -32.89 -26.00
N ALA A 18 -10.08 -33.96 -25.96
CA ALA A 18 -9.62 -35.26 -25.44
C ALA A 18 -8.50 -35.90 -26.28
N ARG A 19 -8.48 -35.70 -27.61
CA ARG A 19 -7.43 -36.21 -28.51
C ARG A 19 -6.10 -35.46 -28.38
N SER A 20 -6.14 -34.17 -28.04
CA SER A 20 -4.96 -33.30 -28.02
C SER A 20 -4.57 -32.84 -26.61
N ARG A 21 -4.56 -33.80 -25.66
CA ARG A 21 -4.44 -33.58 -24.21
C ARG A 21 -3.40 -32.54 -23.81
N TRP A 22 -2.17 -32.63 -24.32
CA TRP A 22 -1.09 -31.70 -23.93
C TRP A 22 -1.32 -30.26 -24.39
N ARG A 23 -1.86 -30.09 -25.60
CA ARG A 23 -2.17 -28.77 -26.14
C ARG A 23 -3.36 -28.15 -25.42
N SER A 24 -4.41 -28.95 -25.22
CA SER A 24 -5.59 -28.53 -24.48
C SER A 24 -5.26 -28.18 -23.04
N ALA A 25 -4.41 -28.96 -22.37
CA ALA A 25 -3.91 -28.64 -21.04
C ALA A 25 -3.20 -27.28 -21.01
N LEU A 26 -2.37 -26.98 -22.01
CA LEU A 26 -1.68 -25.70 -22.10
C LEU A 26 -2.67 -24.52 -22.25
N VAL A 27 -3.72 -24.65 -23.07
CA VAL A 27 -4.79 -23.63 -23.16
C VAL A 27 -5.55 -23.49 -21.84
N VAL A 28 -5.89 -24.61 -21.18
CA VAL A 28 -6.56 -24.60 -19.88
C VAL A 28 -5.71 -23.88 -18.84
N VAL A 29 -4.40 -24.17 -18.75
CA VAL A 29 -3.49 -23.50 -17.80
C VAL A 29 -3.38 -22.00 -18.08
N LEU A 30 -3.37 -21.60 -19.36
CA LEU A 30 -3.34 -20.18 -19.75
C LEU A 30 -4.58 -19.40 -19.34
N VAL A 31 -5.72 -20.06 -19.21
CA VAL A 31 -6.97 -19.45 -18.69
C VAL A 31 -7.01 -19.56 -17.17
N LEU A 32 -6.60 -20.70 -16.63
CA LEU A 32 -6.58 -21.02 -15.20
C LEU A 32 -5.75 -20.01 -14.43
N LEU A 33 -4.53 -19.70 -14.88
CA LEU A 33 -3.60 -18.86 -14.13
C LEU A 33 -4.17 -17.45 -13.88
N PRO A 34 -4.61 -16.67 -14.88
CA PRO A 34 -5.20 -15.36 -14.64
C PRO A 34 -6.49 -15.41 -13.81
N VAL A 35 -7.34 -16.41 -14.03
CA VAL A 35 -8.59 -16.57 -13.26
C VAL A 35 -8.31 -16.91 -11.80
N ALA A 36 -7.33 -17.79 -11.55
CA ALA A 36 -6.87 -18.11 -10.20
C ALA A 36 -6.27 -16.89 -9.50
N ALA A 37 -5.47 -16.10 -10.21
CA ALA A 37 -4.93 -14.86 -9.69
C ALA A 37 -6.04 -13.85 -9.36
N MET A 38 -7.02 -13.66 -10.25
CA MET A 38 -8.16 -12.76 -10.01
C MET A 38 -9.03 -13.22 -8.85
N ILE A 39 -9.38 -14.51 -8.77
CA ILE A 39 -10.21 -15.03 -7.68
C ILE A 39 -9.44 -15.01 -6.36
N GLY A 40 -8.19 -15.47 -6.35
CA GLY A 40 -7.34 -15.43 -5.17
C GLY A 40 -7.16 -13.99 -4.68
N ALA A 41 -6.81 -13.06 -5.56
CA ALA A 41 -6.66 -11.65 -5.20
C ALA A 41 -7.98 -11.01 -4.77
N ALA A 42 -9.10 -11.26 -5.46
CA ALA A 42 -10.39 -10.72 -5.07
C ALA A 42 -10.82 -11.24 -3.70
N THR A 43 -10.70 -12.54 -3.45
CA THR A 43 -11.01 -13.14 -2.15
C THR A 43 -10.10 -12.61 -1.05
N LEU A 44 -8.79 -12.52 -1.31
CA LEU A 44 -7.84 -11.96 -0.34
C LEU A 44 -8.13 -10.49 -0.07
N LEU A 45 -8.33 -9.68 -1.11
CA LEU A 45 -8.64 -8.25 -0.99
C LEU A 45 -9.95 -8.05 -0.24
N GLU A 46 -11.02 -8.77 -0.58
CA GLU A 46 -12.30 -8.72 0.14
C GLU A 46 -12.14 -9.12 1.62
N THR A 47 -11.30 -10.12 1.90
CA THR A 47 -11.01 -10.55 3.28
C THR A 47 -10.26 -9.49 4.06
N VAL A 48 -9.24 -8.85 3.45
CA VAL A 48 -8.40 -7.86 4.12
C VAL A 48 -9.00 -6.46 4.08
N THR A 49 -9.90 -6.13 3.16
CA THR A 49 -10.60 -4.84 3.15
C THR A 49 -11.78 -4.93 4.11
N PRO A 50 -11.76 -4.20 5.23
CA PRO A 50 -12.86 -4.24 6.17
C PRO A 50 -14.13 -3.70 5.49
N THR A 51 -15.27 -4.32 5.77
CA THR A 51 -16.56 -3.82 5.28
C THR A 51 -16.83 -2.43 5.85
N GLY A 52 -17.68 -1.66 5.18
CA GLY A 52 -18.10 -0.34 5.65
C GLY A 52 -18.58 -0.38 7.09
N GLU A 53 -19.49 -1.31 7.37
CA GLU A 53 -20.05 -1.52 8.70
C GLU A 53 -18.99 -1.91 9.73
N ARG A 54 -18.06 -2.80 9.38
CA ARG A 54 -16.99 -3.20 10.29
C ARG A 54 -16.04 -2.04 10.61
N THR A 55 -15.76 -1.20 9.63
CA THR A 55 -14.93 0.01 9.82
C THR A 55 -15.65 1.03 10.70
N ALA A 56 -16.97 1.20 10.50
CA ALA A 56 -17.79 2.03 11.38
C ALA A 56 -17.78 1.47 12.81
N THR A 57 -18.02 0.17 13.02
CA THR A 57 -17.94 -0.43 14.36
C THR A 57 -16.58 -0.25 15.02
N ASN A 58 -15.48 -0.36 14.27
CA ASN A 58 -14.14 -0.14 14.84
C ASN A 58 -13.88 1.30 15.27
N ARG A 59 -14.45 2.28 14.56
CA ARG A 59 -14.24 3.72 14.85
C ARG A 59 -15.20 4.31 15.87
N MET A 60 -16.42 3.79 15.96
CA MET A 60 -17.49 4.38 16.77
C MET A 60 -18.33 3.36 17.54
N GLY A 61 -17.93 2.09 17.55
CA GLY A 61 -18.64 1.02 18.26
C GLY A 61 -20.07 0.84 17.75
N THR A 62 -21.03 0.85 18.66
CA THR A 62 -22.47 0.84 18.35
C THR A 62 -23.08 2.24 18.19
N ALA A 63 -22.28 3.30 18.26
CA ALA A 63 -22.78 4.66 18.08
C ALA A 63 -23.27 4.91 16.65
N GLY A 64 -24.28 5.79 16.54
CA GLY A 64 -24.84 6.27 15.28
C GLY A 64 -24.17 7.54 14.78
N LEU A 65 -23.66 8.39 15.69
CA LEU A 65 -22.93 9.63 15.38
C LEU A 65 -21.67 9.73 16.25
N THR A 66 -20.62 10.35 15.71
CA THR A 66 -19.49 10.87 16.48
C THR A 66 -19.46 12.39 16.36
N LEU A 67 -19.36 13.09 17.50
CA LEU A 67 -19.30 14.54 17.56
C LEU A 67 -17.90 14.99 18.00
N TYR A 68 -17.32 15.92 17.25
CA TYR A 68 -16.07 16.59 17.57
C TYR A 68 -16.37 18.06 17.89
N PRO A 69 -16.28 18.48 19.16
CA PRO A 69 -16.56 19.86 19.54
C PRO A 69 -15.54 20.82 18.92
N GLN A 70 -16.01 22.00 18.51
CA GLN A 70 -15.17 23.08 17.98
C GLN A 70 -15.07 24.28 18.96
N GLY A 71 -15.58 24.14 20.19
CA GLY A 71 -15.62 25.20 21.21
C GLY A 71 -15.60 24.69 22.66
N PRO A 72 -15.19 25.55 23.63
CA PRO A 72 -14.85 25.15 25.01
C PRO A 72 -16.05 24.89 25.94
N ALA A 73 -17.30 24.97 25.48
CA ALA A 73 -18.50 24.92 26.34
C ALA A 73 -19.39 23.67 26.13
N SER A 74 -18.85 22.62 25.52
CA SER A 74 -19.62 21.45 25.08
C SER A 74 -19.64 20.30 26.09
N THR A 75 -20.36 20.47 27.20
CA THR A 75 -20.55 19.40 28.20
C THR A 75 -21.56 18.33 27.73
N THR A 76 -21.39 17.08 28.18
CA THR A 76 -22.29 15.94 27.90
C THR A 76 -23.78 16.25 28.07
N ASP A 77 -24.16 16.99 29.11
CA ASP A 77 -25.56 17.31 29.41
C ASP A 77 -26.15 18.35 28.43
N ALA A 78 -25.33 19.29 27.95
CA ALA A 78 -25.74 20.27 26.95
C ALA A 78 -26.00 19.58 25.59
N ILE A 79 -25.16 18.61 25.23
CA ILE A 79 -25.33 17.80 24.02
C ILE A 79 -26.59 16.94 24.13
N ARG A 80 -26.82 16.29 25.28
CA ARG A 80 -28.01 15.46 25.50
C ARG A 80 -29.31 16.27 25.38
N ALA A 81 -29.32 17.55 25.77
CA ALA A 81 -30.49 18.41 25.68
C ALA A 81 -30.89 18.77 24.23
N GLN A 82 -29.94 18.71 23.29
CA GLN A 82 -30.17 18.98 21.86
C GLN A 82 -30.57 17.73 21.07
N LEU A 83 -30.47 16.54 21.68
CA LEU A 83 -30.74 15.27 21.02
C LEU A 83 -32.18 14.76 21.30
N PRO A 84 -32.72 13.90 20.41
CA PRO A 84 -34.01 13.25 20.65
C PRO A 84 -34.08 12.52 21.98
N ALA A 85 -35.27 12.50 22.61
CA ALA A 85 -35.49 11.78 23.86
C ALA A 85 -35.17 10.28 23.72
N GLY A 86 -34.31 9.77 24.60
CA GLY A 86 -33.83 8.38 24.57
C GLY A 86 -32.42 8.20 23.97
N SER A 87 -31.78 9.28 23.53
CA SER A 87 -30.39 9.25 23.05
C SER A 87 -29.39 9.02 24.18
N ARG A 88 -28.36 8.22 23.92
CA ARG A 88 -27.21 8.00 24.81
C ARG A 88 -26.01 8.78 24.29
N VAL A 89 -25.25 9.38 25.21
CA VAL A 89 -24.03 10.14 24.92
C VAL A 89 -22.95 9.65 25.86
N GLU A 90 -21.83 9.19 25.32
CA GLU A 90 -20.67 8.74 26.06
C GLU A 90 -19.43 9.50 25.60
N PRO A 91 -18.67 10.12 26.52
CA PRO A 91 -17.42 10.76 26.16
C PRO A 91 -16.35 9.72 25.85
N PHE A 92 -15.48 10.08 24.93
CA PHE A 92 -14.34 9.30 24.46
C PHE A 92 -13.15 10.25 24.38
N VAL A 93 -12.06 9.85 25.04
CA VAL A 93 -10.77 10.53 24.94
C VAL A 93 -9.72 9.51 24.59
N ASN A 94 -8.86 9.86 23.66
CA ASN A 94 -7.63 9.13 23.41
C ASN A 94 -6.45 10.09 23.55
N GLY A 95 -5.39 9.61 24.20
CA GLY A 95 -4.14 10.34 24.38
C GLY A 95 -2.94 9.42 24.17
N GLU A 96 -1.77 10.04 24.12
CA GLU A 96 -0.51 9.30 24.16
C GLU A 96 -0.07 9.10 25.61
N GLY A 97 0.22 7.87 25.98
CA GLY A 97 0.85 7.51 27.24
C GLY A 97 2.12 6.70 26.99
N TYR A 98 2.80 6.35 28.08
CA TYR A 98 4.03 5.57 28.00
C TYR A 98 3.97 4.35 28.92
N LEU A 99 4.29 3.20 28.37
CA LEU A 99 4.64 2.02 29.13
C LEU A 99 6.04 2.19 29.68
N VAL A 100 6.18 2.08 31.00
CA VAL A 100 7.45 2.22 31.71
C VAL A 100 8.02 0.83 31.94
N LEU A 101 9.07 0.49 31.19
CA LEU A 101 9.84 -0.75 31.32
C LEU A 101 11.23 -0.43 31.88
N PRO A 102 11.94 -1.43 32.43
CA PRO A 102 13.35 -1.26 32.77
C PRO A 102 14.15 -0.89 31.50
N GLY A 103 14.59 0.36 31.39
CA GLY A 103 15.48 0.81 30.30
C GLY A 103 14.83 1.27 29.03
N GLN A 104 13.50 1.20 28.97
CA GLN A 104 12.76 1.53 27.78
C GLN A 104 11.42 2.13 28.17
N GLN A 105 10.99 3.10 27.40
CA GLN A 105 9.61 3.54 27.40
C GLN A 105 9.06 3.18 26.03
N ALA A 106 7.85 2.65 26.03
CA ALA A 106 7.16 2.37 24.79
C ALA A 106 5.94 3.26 24.75
N ALA A 107 5.84 4.09 23.71
CA ALA A 107 4.61 4.82 23.44
C ALA A 107 3.45 3.83 23.34
N VAL A 108 2.38 4.15 24.06
CA VAL A 108 1.10 3.44 24.04
C VAL A 108 0.01 4.47 23.81
N THR A 109 -1.01 4.12 23.05
CA THR A 109 -2.21 4.96 22.98
C THR A 109 -3.12 4.59 24.14
N VAL A 110 -3.43 5.57 24.98
CA VAL A 110 -4.34 5.43 26.12
C VAL A 110 -5.72 5.86 25.69
N TRP A 111 -6.72 5.01 25.85
CA TRP A 111 -8.12 5.27 25.53
C TRP A 111 -8.94 5.26 26.82
N SER A 112 -9.61 6.36 27.12
CA SER A 112 -10.65 6.39 28.15
C SER A 112 -12.00 6.33 27.47
N LEU A 113 -12.67 5.17 27.61
CA LEU A 113 -14.01 4.92 27.08
C LEU A 113 -14.67 3.72 27.77
N ASP A 114 -15.99 3.62 27.65
CA ASP A 114 -16.76 2.47 28.13
C ASP A 114 -16.90 1.39 27.03
N LEU A 115 -16.11 0.31 27.15
CA LEU A 115 -16.14 -0.82 26.21
C LEU A 115 -17.43 -1.65 26.24
N ASP A 116 -18.22 -1.56 27.32
CA ASP A 116 -19.51 -2.24 27.45
C ASP A 116 -20.68 -1.36 26.99
N GLY A 117 -20.44 -0.05 26.87
CA GLY A 117 -21.36 0.98 26.37
C GLY A 117 -21.40 1.13 24.85
N LEU A 118 -21.43 2.37 24.37
CA LEU A 118 -21.47 2.72 22.95
C LEU A 118 -20.18 2.39 22.20
N ALA A 119 -19.03 2.30 22.88
CA ALA A 119 -17.77 1.90 22.26
C ALA A 119 -17.65 0.38 22.03
N LYS A 120 -18.69 -0.38 22.37
CA LYS A 120 -18.72 -1.83 22.19
C LYS A 120 -18.42 -2.23 20.74
N GLY A 121 -17.39 -3.05 20.57
CA GLY A 121 -16.92 -3.53 19.28
C GLY A 121 -15.79 -2.70 18.65
N MET A 122 -15.42 -1.55 19.22
CA MET A 122 -14.21 -0.80 18.83
C MET A 122 -12.96 -1.64 19.10
N LEU A 123 -12.90 -2.25 20.28
CA LEU A 123 -11.87 -3.18 20.73
C LEU A 123 -12.50 -4.50 21.15
N THR A 124 -11.75 -5.59 21.03
CA THR A 124 -12.19 -6.93 21.46
C THR A 124 -11.52 -7.29 22.77
N VAL A 125 -12.29 -7.54 23.83
CA VAL A 125 -11.76 -8.10 25.09
C VAL A 125 -11.50 -9.60 24.88
N MET A 126 -10.23 -10.01 24.93
CA MET A 126 -9.81 -11.39 24.72
C MET A 126 -9.93 -12.25 25.98
N SER A 127 -9.59 -11.67 27.13
CA SER A 127 -9.64 -12.34 28.44
C SER A 127 -9.74 -11.30 29.56
N GLY A 128 -10.36 -11.67 30.68
CA GLY A 128 -10.59 -10.73 31.79
C GLY A 128 -11.84 -9.89 31.56
N GLN A 129 -11.82 -8.64 31.99
CA GLN A 129 -12.95 -7.70 31.91
C GLN A 129 -12.49 -6.33 31.41
N ALA A 130 -13.44 -5.50 30.95
CA ALA A 130 -13.18 -4.09 30.69
C ALA A 130 -12.94 -3.34 32.02
N PRO A 131 -12.08 -2.30 32.04
CA PRO A 131 -11.85 -1.52 33.25
C PRO A 131 -13.11 -0.75 33.63
N ALA A 132 -13.54 -0.89 34.88
CA ALA A 132 -14.76 -0.25 35.38
C ALA A 132 -14.48 0.68 36.57
N GLN A 133 -13.37 0.45 37.29
CA GLN A 133 -12.98 1.25 38.44
C GLN A 133 -11.68 2.03 38.19
N PRO A 134 -11.50 3.19 38.84
CA PRO A 134 -10.25 3.93 38.79
C PRO A 134 -9.06 3.07 39.18
N GLY A 135 -8.00 3.09 38.35
CA GLY A 135 -6.79 2.30 38.57
C GLY A 135 -6.84 0.87 38.01
N GLU A 136 -7.89 0.51 37.29
CA GLU A 136 -7.95 -0.68 36.45
C GLU A 136 -7.62 -0.33 35.00
N VAL A 137 -6.87 -1.20 34.32
CA VAL A 137 -6.60 -1.06 32.89
C VAL A 137 -6.79 -2.37 32.15
N ALA A 138 -7.22 -2.29 30.89
CA ALA A 138 -7.11 -3.39 29.96
C ALA A 138 -6.03 -3.05 28.91
N VAL A 139 -5.11 -3.98 28.66
CA VAL A 139 -3.94 -3.72 27.81
C VAL A 139 -3.96 -4.59 26.57
N SER A 140 -3.42 -4.09 25.46
CA SER A 140 -3.29 -4.89 24.25
C SER A 140 -2.28 -6.03 24.46
N ARG A 141 -2.40 -7.10 23.67
CA ARG A 141 -1.44 -8.21 23.75
C ARG A 141 0.00 -7.74 23.52
N SER A 142 0.22 -6.80 22.61
CA SER A 142 1.55 -6.25 22.37
C SER A 142 2.10 -5.50 23.59
N VAL A 143 1.25 -4.80 24.35
CA VAL A 143 1.65 -4.17 25.62
C VAL A 143 1.92 -5.22 26.71
N ALA A 144 1.05 -6.22 26.83
CA ALA A 144 1.22 -7.30 27.82
C ALA A 144 2.49 -8.12 27.58
N ASP A 145 2.75 -8.52 26.33
CA ASP A 145 3.93 -9.28 25.92
C ASP A 145 5.22 -8.46 26.11
N LEU A 146 5.15 -7.16 25.79
CA LEU A 146 6.28 -6.24 25.95
C LEU A 146 6.61 -5.98 27.44
N ALA A 147 5.59 -5.85 28.28
CA ALA A 147 5.75 -5.68 29.74
C ALA A 147 5.97 -7.00 30.49
N GLY A 148 5.71 -8.15 29.87
CA GLY A 148 5.76 -9.46 30.53
C GLY A 148 4.68 -9.65 31.60
N VAL A 149 3.54 -8.96 31.51
CA VAL A 149 2.46 -8.96 32.51
C VAL A 149 1.26 -9.78 32.06
N ARG A 150 0.48 -10.28 33.02
CA ARG A 150 -0.77 -11.01 32.81
C ARG A 150 -1.95 -10.30 33.47
N VAL A 151 -3.16 -10.76 33.18
CA VAL A 151 -4.36 -10.31 33.89
C VAL A 151 -4.19 -10.62 35.39
N GLY A 152 -4.34 -9.58 36.21
CA GLY A 152 -4.10 -9.58 37.66
C GLY A 152 -2.78 -8.95 38.09
N ASP A 153 -1.82 -8.74 37.17
CA ASP A 153 -0.55 -8.10 37.47
C ASP A 153 -0.67 -6.57 37.42
N HIS A 154 0.27 -5.88 38.07
CA HIS A 154 0.40 -4.43 37.97
C HIS A 154 1.33 -4.06 36.82
N ILE A 155 0.96 -3.02 36.08
CA ILE A 155 1.76 -2.50 34.96
C ILE A 155 2.21 -1.07 35.25
N GLY A 156 3.47 -0.74 34.95
CA GLY A 156 3.98 0.63 35.11
C GLY A 156 3.56 1.48 33.92
N LEU A 157 2.67 2.44 34.14
CA LEU A 157 2.18 3.34 33.09
C LEU A 157 2.39 4.80 33.49
N ARG A 158 2.64 5.63 32.48
CA ARG A 158 2.57 7.08 32.57
C ARG A 158 1.39 7.53 31.73
N LEU A 159 0.29 7.82 32.41
CA LEU A 159 -0.99 8.16 31.81
C LEU A 159 -1.06 9.68 31.54
N PRO A 160 -1.60 10.13 30.41
CA PRO A 160 -1.73 11.56 30.11
C PRO A 160 -2.65 12.28 31.11
N ASP A 161 -2.51 13.61 31.22
CA ASP A 161 -3.46 14.43 32.00
C ASP A 161 -4.80 14.53 31.25
N PRO A 162 -5.94 14.16 31.88
CA PRO A 162 -7.25 14.16 31.24
C PRO A 162 -7.70 15.52 30.70
N THR A 163 -7.17 16.63 31.24
CA THR A 163 -7.57 18.01 30.89
C THR A 163 -6.60 18.71 29.93
N SER A 164 -5.59 17.99 29.44
CA SER A 164 -4.58 18.51 28.50
C SER A 164 -4.94 18.31 27.02
N GLY A 165 -6.07 17.67 26.71
CA GLY A 165 -6.40 17.17 25.39
C GLY A 165 -7.44 18.01 24.64
N VAL A 166 -7.02 19.08 23.95
CA VAL A 166 -7.85 19.65 22.87
C VAL A 166 -7.60 18.87 21.56
N PRO A 167 -8.64 18.33 20.89
CA PRO A 167 -8.49 17.81 19.53
C PRO A 167 -8.10 18.94 18.56
N GLY A 168 -6.88 18.93 18.03
CA GLY A 168 -6.43 19.85 16.97
C GLY A 168 -5.55 21.02 17.42
N ALA A 169 -5.24 21.16 18.72
CA ALA A 169 -4.13 22.02 19.13
C ALA A 169 -2.80 21.31 18.89
N PRO A 170 -1.76 21.97 18.34
CA PRO A 170 -0.42 21.39 18.33
C PRO A 170 -0.03 21.07 19.76
N HIS A 171 0.14 19.78 20.04
CA HIS A 171 0.53 19.30 21.36
C HIS A 171 1.82 20.02 21.75
N PRO A 172 1.89 20.70 22.90
CA PRO A 172 3.18 21.10 23.41
C PRO A 172 4.04 19.82 23.52
N ALA A 173 5.29 19.93 23.07
CA ALA A 173 6.38 18.94 23.11
C ALA A 173 6.75 18.41 24.53
N THR A 174 5.79 18.39 25.44
CA THR A 174 5.94 17.92 26.82
C THR A 174 4.64 17.27 27.32
N PRO A 175 4.31 16.04 26.92
CA PRO A 175 3.44 15.18 27.70
C PRO A 175 4.31 14.32 28.64
N THR A 176 5.12 14.97 29.49
CA THR A 176 5.72 14.31 30.66
C THR A 176 4.93 14.55 31.94
N GLY A 177 3.94 15.44 31.92
CA GLY A 177 2.99 15.71 33.01
C GLY A 177 1.97 14.58 33.23
N GLY A 178 2.29 13.37 32.81
CA GLY A 178 1.44 12.21 33.04
C GLY A 178 1.60 11.66 34.44
N THR A 179 0.50 11.32 35.10
CA THR A 179 0.55 10.71 36.43
C THR A 179 1.14 9.31 36.32
N ARG A 180 2.21 9.04 37.07
CA ARG A 180 2.74 7.67 37.17
C ARG A 180 1.72 6.84 37.94
N ALA A 181 1.19 5.84 37.26
CA ALA A 181 0.26 4.91 37.83
C ALA A 181 0.82 3.49 37.74
N SER A 182 0.48 2.66 38.72
CA SER A 182 0.70 1.22 38.64
C SER A 182 -0.64 0.50 38.65
N PRO A 183 -1.50 0.71 37.63
CA PRO A 183 -2.83 0.14 37.61
C PRO A 183 -2.74 -1.39 37.48
N ILE A 184 -3.80 -2.05 37.93
CA ILE A 184 -3.96 -3.49 37.79
C ILE A 184 -4.51 -3.82 36.40
N VAL A 185 -3.90 -4.79 35.73
CA VAL A 185 -4.36 -5.28 34.44
C VAL A 185 -5.57 -6.20 34.65
N VAL A 186 -6.78 -5.71 34.37
CA VAL A 186 -8.03 -6.48 34.54
C VAL A 186 -8.45 -7.22 33.27
N GLY A 187 -7.89 -6.85 32.13
CA GLY A 187 -8.23 -7.46 30.84
C GLY A 187 -7.12 -7.38 29.80
N LEU A 188 -7.16 -8.32 28.86
CA LEU A 188 -6.40 -8.24 27.61
C LEU A 188 -7.36 -7.85 26.49
N ILE A 189 -6.98 -6.85 25.73
CA ILE A 189 -7.73 -6.34 24.58
C ILE A 189 -6.96 -6.57 23.28
N GLU A 190 -7.67 -6.50 22.17
CA GLU A 190 -7.11 -6.55 20.83
C GLU A 190 -7.87 -5.54 19.96
N ASN A 191 -7.14 -4.69 19.23
CA ASN A 191 -7.74 -3.90 18.16
C ASN A 191 -7.80 -4.78 16.91
N PRO A 192 -9.01 -5.10 16.38
CA PRO A 192 -9.14 -6.00 15.24
C PRO A 192 -8.50 -5.44 13.95
N PHE A 193 -8.22 -4.14 13.90
CA PHE A 193 -7.65 -3.45 12.75
C PHE A 193 -6.15 -3.19 12.88
N ASP A 194 -5.60 -3.38 14.08
CA ASP A 194 -4.18 -3.28 14.38
C ASP A 194 -3.84 -4.19 15.58
N ILE A 195 -3.49 -5.45 15.30
CA ILE A 195 -3.21 -6.44 16.36
C ILE A 195 -1.85 -6.20 17.03
N ARG A 196 -0.97 -5.41 16.39
CA ARG A 196 0.32 -5.02 16.96
C ARG A 196 0.23 -3.68 17.70
N GLY A 197 -0.85 -2.93 17.49
CA GLY A 197 -1.16 -1.67 18.16
C GLY A 197 -1.00 -1.76 19.67
N ARG A 198 -0.22 -0.83 20.22
CA ARG A 198 0.03 -0.73 21.66
C ARG A 198 -1.04 0.15 22.27
N ILE A 199 -2.11 -0.47 22.76
CA ILE A 199 -3.28 0.24 23.28
C ILE A 199 -3.46 -0.13 24.74
N VAL A 200 -3.72 0.87 25.56
CA VAL A 200 -4.16 0.72 26.94
C VAL A 200 -5.54 1.36 27.03
N VAL A 201 -6.53 0.63 27.52
CA VAL A 201 -7.84 1.18 27.88
C VAL A 201 -7.86 1.36 29.39
N GLU A 202 -8.16 2.57 29.82
CA GLU A 202 -8.42 2.92 31.21
C GLU A 202 -9.92 3.03 31.48
N ASP A 203 -10.28 3.22 32.73
CA ASP A 203 -11.68 3.42 33.12
C ASP A 203 -12.26 4.71 32.47
N PRO A 204 -13.59 4.87 32.40
CA PRO A 204 -14.18 6.02 31.72
C PRO A 204 -14.13 7.34 32.52
N SER A 205 -13.59 7.38 33.74
CA SER A 205 -13.58 8.60 34.57
C SER A 205 -12.75 9.75 33.95
N PRO A 206 -11.53 9.51 33.42
CA PRO A 206 -10.76 10.53 32.70
C PRO A 206 -11.52 11.17 31.53
N ALA A 207 -12.26 10.38 30.75
CA ALA A 207 -13.12 10.91 29.68
C ALA A 207 -14.28 11.77 30.22
N GLN A 208 -14.83 11.44 31.39
CA GLN A 208 -15.86 12.26 32.04
C GLN A 208 -15.31 13.60 32.55
N GLU A 209 -14.09 13.61 33.09
CA GLU A 209 -13.40 14.82 33.52
C GLU A 209 -13.10 15.74 32.33
N ALA A 210 -12.58 15.19 31.23
CA ALA A 210 -12.37 15.93 29.98
C ALA A 210 -13.67 16.49 29.39
N ALA A 211 -14.76 15.72 29.47
CA ALA A 211 -16.08 16.15 29.03
C ALA A 211 -16.64 17.30 29.87
N ALA A 212 -16.33 17.36 31.17
CA ALA A 212 -16.74 18.45 32.06
C ALA A 212 -16.15 19.80 31.64
N VAL A 213 -14.98 19.80 30.99
CA VAL A 213 -14.29 21.00 30.48
C VAL A 213 -14.40 21.17 28.95
N GLY A 214 -15.29 20.41 28.29
CA GLY A 214 -15.56 20.55 26.85
C GLY A 214 -14.45 20.06 25.93
N GLN A 215 -13.60 19.14 26.39
CA GLN A 215 -12.42 18.64 25.67
C GLN A 215 -12.52 17.16 25.25
N ALA A 216 -13.70 16.55 25.32
CA ALA A 216 -13.92 15.16 24.91
C ALA A 216 -14.49 15.05 23.49
N THR A 217 -14.20 13.93 22.82
CA THR A 217 -15.00 13.48 21.66
C THR A 217 -16.24 12.75 22.19
N TYR A 218 -17.38 12.82 21.50
CA TYR A 218 -18.61 12.18 21.98
C TYR A 218 -19.11 11.11 21.02
N LEU A 219 -19.37 9.92 21.56
CA LEU A 219 -20.11 8.85 20.90
C LEU A 219 -21.59 8.99 21.23
N VAL A 220 -22.44 9.04 20.20
CA VAL A 220 -23.89 9.23 20.37
C VAL A 220 -24.66 8.05 19.79
N GLY A 221 -25.45 7.41 20.65
CA GLY A 221 -26.42 6.39 20.28
C GLY A 221 -27.82 6.99 20.16
N LEU A 222 -28.36 7.04 18.95
CA LEU A 222 -29.72 7.51 18.69
C LEU A 222 -30.74 6.36 18.81
N PRO A 223 -32.03 6.66 19.10
CA PRO A 223 -33.09 5.66 19.09
C PRO A 223 -33.20 4.93 17.74
N PRO A 224 -33.62 3.65 17.73
CA PRO A 224 -33.80 2.91 16.48
C PRO A 224 -34.87 3.57 15.60
N GLY A 225 -34.51 3.88 14.35
CA GLY A 225 -35.38 4.54 13.37
C GLY A 225 -35.13 6.04 13.16
N SER A 226 -34.21 6.65 13.91
CA SER A 226 -33.75 8.02 13.66
C SER A 226 -32.97 8.14 12.34
N ASP A 227 -33.16 9.26 11.63
CA ASP A 227 -32.38 9.59 10.44
C ASP A 227 -31.04 10.23 10.84
N LEU A 228 -29.98 9.42 10.84
CA LEU A 228 -28.64 9.84 11.27
C LEU A 228 -28.11 11.03 10.47
N GLU A 229 -28.46 11.13 9.19
CA GLU A 229 -28.01 12.21 8.31
C GLU A 229 -28.70 13.52 8.65
N ALA A 230 -30.02 13.50 8.83
CA ALA A 230 -30.79 14.69 9.19
C ALA A 230 -30.39 15.22 10.57
N GLU A 231 -30.31 14.34 11.57
CA GLU A 231 -29.93 14.69 12.95
C GLU A 231 -28.47 15.21 13.01
N GLY A 232 -27.56 14.57 12.27
CA GLY A 232 -26.17 15.01 12.20
C GLY A 232 -26.01 16.37 11.49
N ALA A 233 -26.85 16.66 10.48
CA ALA A 233 -26.83 17.94 9.78
C ALA A 233 -27.36 19.09 10.64
N GLU A 234 -28.36 18.83 11.49
CA GLU A 234 -28.88 19.80 12.46
C GLU A 234 -27.82 20.16 13.50
N LEU A 235 -27.12 19.16 14.06
CA LEU A 235 -26.02 19.36 15.02
C LEU A 235 -24.78 20.04 14.41
N ALA A 236 -24.56 19.90 13.10
CA ALA A 236 -23.47 20.55 12.38
C ALA A 236 -23.79 22.00 11.96
N ALA A 237 -25.07 22.42 12.05
CA ALA A 237 -25.49 23.74 11.61
C ALA A 237 -24.93 24.84 12.54
N PRO A 238 -24.43 25.97 12.00
CA PRO A 238 -23.93 27.07 12.83
C PRO A 238 -25.06 27.67 13.68
N ALA A 239 -24.99 27.50 15.00
CA ALA A 239 -25.90 28.14 15.94
C ALA A 239 -25.35 29.53 16.36
N PRO A 240 -26.16 30.60 16.38
CA PRO A 240 -25.70 31.96 16.72
C PRO A 240 -25.07 32.10 18.13
N ASP A 241 -25.48 31.23 19.07
CA ASP A 241 -25.03 31.20 20.47
C ASP A 241 -24.73 29.75 20.95
N GLY A 242 -24.58 28.78 20.03
CA GLY A 242 -24.46 27.35 20.34
C GLY A 242 -23.13 26.75 19.90
N ASP A 243 -22.74 25.64 20.53
CA ASP A 243 -21.53 24.91 20.17
C ASP A 243 -21.61 24.37 18.74
N GLN A 244 -20.54 24.60 17.98
CA GLN A 244 -20.39 24.00 16.66
C GLN A 244 -19.73 22.62 16.79
N PHE A 245 -20.33 21.62 16.15
CA PHE A 245 -19.78 20.26 16.10
C PHE A 245 -19.41 19.89 14.67
N ALA A 246 -18.23 19.30 14.49
CA ALA A 246 -18.01 18.46 13.32
C ALA A 246 -18.65 17.09 13.61
N VAL A 247 -19.55 16.65 12.72
CA VAL A 247 -20.34 15.42 12.92
C VAL A 247 -19.94 14.38 11.88
N ALA A 248 -19.70 13.15 12.35
CA ALA A 248 -19.45 11.99 11.51
C ALA A 248 -20.57 10.95 11.68
N PRO A 249 -21.57 10.92 10.78
CA PRO A 249 -22.61 9.91 10.79
C PRO A 249 -22.08 8.51 10.43
N ARG A 250 -22.63 7.48 11.09
CA ARG A 250 -22.26 6.06 10.85
C ARG A 250 -22.36 5.69 9.38
N ASP A 251 -23.43 6.07 8.72
CA ASP A 251 -23.67 5.71 7.31
C ASP A 251 -22.63 6.33 6.37
N ARG A 252 -22.13 7.55 6.65
CA ARG A 252 -21.02 8.15 5.89
C ARG A 252 -19.71 7.45 6.14
N VAL A 253 -19.43 7.08 7.40
CA VAL A 253 -18.21 6.33 7.76
C VAL A 253 -18.23 4.95 7.11
N ALA A 254 -19.39 4.26 7.11
CA ALA A 254 -19.55 2.98 6.46
C ALA A 254 -19.47 3.10 4.91
N ALA A 255 -20.14 4.09 4.32
CA ALA A 255 -20.14 4.31 2.87
C ALA A 255 -18.73 4.63 2.35
N SER A 256 -18.01 5.53 3.02
CA SER A 256 -16.63 5.90 2.65
C SER A 256 -15.66 4.71 2.73
N ALA A 257 -15.83 3.81 3.71
CA ALA A 257 -15.02 2.61 3.84
C ALA A 257 -15.42 1.48 2.85
N SER A 258 -16.67 1.46 2.37
CA SER A 258 -17.16 0.48 1.38
C SER A 258 -16.79 0.80 -0.07
N ALA A 259 -16.22 1.97 -0.34
CA ALA A 259 -15.86 2.39 -1.68
C ALA A 259 -14.86 1.40 -2.30
N THR A 260 -15.27 0.70 -3.38
CA THR A 260 -14.42 -0.27 -4.07
C THR A 260 -13.10 0.39 -4.43
N SER A 261 -11.99 -0.18 -3.94
CA SER A 261 -10.69 0.45 -4.10
C SER A 261 -10.40 0.66 -5.59
N ALA A 262 -10.03 1.89 -5.96
CA ALA A 262 -9.74 2.24 -7.35
C ALA A 262 -8.61 1.37 -7.94
N GLY A 263 -7.71 0.86 -7.07
CA GLY A 263 -6.71 -0.13 -7.43
C GLY A 263 -7.32 -1.43 -7.94
N VAL A 264 -8.32 -2.00 -7.26
CA VAL A 264 -8.99 -3.25 -7.69
C VAL A 264 -9.55 -3.13 -9.10
N ILE A 265 -10.21 -2.02 -9.42
CA ILE A 265 -10.80 -1.81 -10.75
C ILE A 265 -9.71 -1.70 -11.83
N VAL A 266 -8.65 -0.93 -11.56
CA VAL A 266 -7.54 -0.75 -12.52
C VAL A 266 -6.76 -2.05 -12.72
N PHE A 267 -6.32 -2.71 -11.64
CA PHE A 267 -5.57 -3.98 -11.74
C PHE A 267 -6.44 -5.13 -12.25
N GLY A 268 -7.71 -5.20 -11.84
CA GLY A 268 -8.67 -6.18 -12.35
C GLY A 268 -8.91 -6.02 -13.86
N SER A 269 -8.95 -4.78 -14.36
CA SER A 269 -9.05 -4.52 -15.81
C SER A 269 -7.81 -4.97 -16.58
N LEU A 270 -6.62 -4.82 -16.01
CA LEU A 270 -5.36 -5.32 -16.59
C LEU A 270 -5.34 -6.85 -16.62
N ALA A 271 -5.74 -7.51 -15.53
CA ALA A 271 -5.85 -8.97 -15.46
C ALA A 271 -6.87 -9.53 -16.47
N LEU A 272 -7.97 -8.80 -16.70
CA LEU A 272 -8.95 -9.15 -17.72
C LEU A 272 -8.35 -9.11 -19.13
N VAL A 273 -7.68 -8.01 -19.49
CA VAL A 273 -7.03 -7.87 -20.80
C VAL A 273 -5.95 -8.91 -21.00
N GLU A 274 -5.18 -9.18 -19.95
CA GLU A 274 -4.18 -10.23 -19.96
C GLU A 274 -4.81 -11.58 -20.30
N THR A 275 -5.88 -11.95 -19.60
CA THR A 275 -6.62 -13.21 -19.83
C THR A 275 -7.03 -13.33 -21.30
N ILE A 276 -7.58 -12.25 -21.88
CA ILE A 276 -7.99 -12.22 -23.29
C ILE A 276 -6.78 -12.42 -24.21
N LEU A 277 -5.70 -11.66 -24.01
CA LEU A 277 -4.55 -11.66 -24.91
C LEU A 277 -3.82 -13.00 -24.89
N VAL A 278 -3.58 -13.54 -23.69
CA VAL A 278 -2.90 -14.82 -23.49
C VAL A 278 -3.72 -15.97 -24.11
N ALA A 279 -5.03 -16.03 -23.82
CA ALA A 279 -5.91 -17.03 -24.41
C ALA A 279 -5.98 -16.88 -25.94
N SER A 280 -5.97 -15.65 -26.47
CA SER A 280 -6.11 -15.39 -27.91
C SER A 280 -4.93 -15.97 -28.71
N ALA A 281 -3.71 -15.85 -28.19
CA ALA A 281 -2.52 -16.44 -28.80
C ALA A 281 -2.66 -17.97 -28.86
N ALA A 282 -3.13 -18.59 -27.77
CA ALA A 282 -3.36 -20.03 -27.69
C ALA A 282 -4.40 -20.53 -28.71
N PHE A 283 -5.54 -19.85 -28.81
CA PHE A 283 -6.59 -20.20 -29.78
C PHE A 283 -6.15 -19.95 -31.22
N ALA A 284 -5.40 -18.88 -31.48
CA ALA A 284 -4.85 -18.63 -32.81
C ALA A 284 -3.93 -19.76 -33.28
N VAL A 285 -3.03 -20.24 -32.40
CA VAL A 285 -2.18 -21.41 -32.69
C VAL A 285 -3.02 -22.67 -32.85
N SER A 286 -4.07 -22.84 -32.04
CA SER A 286 -4.98 -23.98 -32.12
C SER A 286 -5.65 -24.09 -33.50
N VAL A 287 -6.24 -23.00 -33.97
CA VAL A 287 -6.93 -22.91 -35.26
C VAL A 287 -5.95 -23.14 -36.40
N ARG A 288 -4.76 -22.53 -36.35
CA ARG A 288 -3.72 -22.68 -37.39
C ARG A 288 -3.33 -24.12 -37.64
N ARG A 289 -3.13 -24.90 -36.58
CA ARG A 289 -2.78 -26.34 -36.71
C ARG A 289 -3.89 -27.17 -37.33
N ARG A 290 -5.14 -26.73 -37.22
CA ARG A 290 -6.32 -27.44 -37.73
C ARG A 290 -6.89 -26.81 -39.00
N GLN A 291 -6.14 -25.90 -39.65
CA GLN A 291 -6.60 -25.27 -40.89
C GLN A 291 -6.99 -26.30 -41.95
N HIS A 292 -6.24 -27.39 -42.06
CA HIS A 292 -6.56 -28.46 -43.00
C HIS A 292 -7.88 -29.18 -42.63
N GLU A 293 -8.09 -29.52 -41.35
CA GLU A 293 -9.34 -30.15 -40.86
C GLU A 293 -10.56 -29.24 -41.07
N LEU A 294 -10.42 -27.94 -40.78
CA LEU A 294 -11.45 -26.93 -41.02
C LEU A 294 -11.72 -26.73 -42.51
N GLY A 295 -10.68 -26.83 -43.35
CA GLY A 295 -10.80 -26.82 -44.81
C GLY A 295 -11.55 -28.03 -45.34
N LEU A 296 -11.33 -29.22 -44.77
CA LEU A 296 -12.08 -30.44 -45.10
C LEU A 296 -13.55 -30.33 -44.70
N LEU A 297 -13.84 -29.80 -43.50
CA LEU A 297 -15.20 -29.49 -43.06
C LEU A 297 -15.90 -28.51 -44.03
N ALA A 298 -15.21 -27.44 -44.43
CA ALA A 298 -15.73 -26.46 -45.39
C ALA A 298 -15.97 -27.09 -46.77
N ALA A 299 -15.04 -27.93 -47.26
CA ALA A 299 -15.18 -28.66 -48.51
C ALA A 299 -16.35 -29.65 -48.50
N ALA A 300 -16.67 -30.21 -47.33
CA ALA A 300 -17.84 -31.07 -47.12
C ALA A 300 -19.17 -30.30 -46.98
N GLY A 301 -19.18 -28.99 -47.20
CA GLY A 301 -20.39 -28.15 -47.17
C GLY A 301 -20.64 -27.42 -45.84
N ALA A 302 -19.69 -27.39 -44.91
CA ALA A 302 -19.84 -26.61 -43.69
C ALA A 302 -19.80 -25.10 -43.97
N GLU A 303 -20.91 -24.41 -43.71
CA GLU A 303 -20.97 -22.96 -43.78
C GLU A 303 -20.00 -22.24 -42.81
N PRO A 304 -19.61 -20.97 -43.09
CA PRO A 304 -18.73 -20.16 -42.23
C PRO A 304 -19.16 -20.10 -40.76
N ARG A 305 -20.48 -20.05 -40.50
CA ARG A 305 -21.04 -20.07 -39.14
C ARG A 305 -20.79 -21.39 -38.41
N HIS A 306 -20.77 -22.51 -39.11
CA HIS A 306 -20.46 -23.82 -38.54
C HIS A 306 -18.97 -23.90 -38.17
N LEU A 307 -18.08 -23.38 -39.02
CA LEU A 307 -16.66 -23.30 -38.73
C LEU A 307 -16.40 -22.42 -37.49
N ALA A 308 -16.96 -21.20 -37.45
CA ALA A 308 -16.86 -20.33 -36.28
C ALA A 308 -17.42 -20.99 -35.01
N ALA A 309 -18.57 -21.66 -35.10
CA ALA A 309 -19.19 -22.34 -33.98
C ALA A 309 -18.33 -23.47 -33.41
N THR A 310 -17.60 -24.22 -34.25
CA THR A 310 -16.69 -25.26 -33.75
C THR A 310 -15.52 -24.67 -32.97
N VAL A 311 -14.98 -23.52 -33.40
CA VAL A 311 -13.89 -22.82 -32.70
C VAL A 311 -14.39 -22.20 -31.39
N LEU A 312 -15.55 -21.55 -31.41
CA LEU A 312 -16.17 -20.99 -30.20
C LEU A 312 -16.56 -22.08 -29.20
N ALA A 313 -17.04 -23.23 -29.66
CA ALA A 313 -17.34 -24.37 -28.79
C ALA A 313 -16.08 -24.96 -28.14
N GLU A 314 -14.94 -24.99 -28.86
CA GLU A 314 -13.65 -25.33 -28.25
C GLU A 314 -13.23 -24.30 -27.21
N GLY A 315 -13.44 -23.01 -27.49
CA GLY A 315 -13.25 -21.91 -26.55
C GLY A 315 -14.10 -22.07 -25.28
N LEU A 316 -15.38 -22.42 -25.43
CA LEU A 316 -16.30 -22.64 -24.31
C LEU A 316 -15.88 -23.83 -23.44
N VAL A 317 -15.46 -24.94 -24.04
CA VAL A 317 -15.04 -26.15 -23.28
C VAL A 317 -13.72 -25.91 -22.55
N LEU A 318 -12.71 -25.38 -23.26
CA LEU A 318 -11.39 -25.12 -22.67
C LEU A 318 -11.44 -23.96 -21.66
N GLY A 319 -12.17 -22.90 -22.00
CA GLY A 319 -12.40 -21.75 -21.14
C GLY A 319 -13.19 -22.12 -19.89
N GLY A 320 -14.27 -22.89 -20.03
CA GLY A 320 -15.03 -23.39 -18.89
C GLY A 320 -14.19 -24.25 -17.94
N LEU A 321 -13.40 -25.20 -18.48
CA LEU A 321 -12.47 -25.99 -17.66
C LEU A 321 -11.41 -25.12 -16.99
N GLY A 322 -10.83 -24.16 -17.73
CA GLY A 322 -9.82 -23.23 -17.20
C GLY A 322 -10.37 -22.34 -16.09
N VAL A 323 -11.58 -21.80 -16.26
CA VAL A 323 -12.26 -20.97 -15.27
C VAL A 323 -12.62 -21.75 -14.01
N LEU A 324 -13.16 -22.97 -14.15
CA LEU A 324 -13.51 -23.82 -13.00
C LEU A 324 -12.28 -24.23 -12.19
N LEU A 325 -11.22 -24.68 -12.88
CA LEU A 325 -9.97 -25.01 -12.21
C LEU A 325 -9.28 -23.77 -11.65
N GLY A 326 -9.38 -22.64 -12.35
CA GLY A 326 -8.88 -21.34 -11.88
C GLY A 326 -9.56 -20.90 -10.60
N ALA A 327 -10.89 -21.02 -10.53
CA ALA A 327 -11.64 -20.76 -9.32
C ALA A 327 -11.24 -21.69 -8.17
N ALA A 328 -11.11 -22.99 -8.43
CA ALA A 328 -10.68 -23.95 -7.42
C ALA A 328 -9.25 -23.65 -6.90
N VAL A 329 -8.30 -23.34 -7.78
CA VAL A 329 -6.92 -23.02 -7.43
C VAL A 329 -6.81 -21.66 -6.75
N GLY A 330 -7.50 -20.64 -7.25
CA GLY A 330 -7.50 -19.28 -6.67
C GLY A 330 -8.12 -19.27 -5.27
N PHE A 331 -9.29 -19.88 -5.12
CA PHE A 331 -9.94 -20.03 -3.82
C PHE A 331 -9.13 -20.91 -2.87
N GLY A 332 -8.65 -22.07 -3.34
CA GLY A 332 -7.80 -22.95 -2.54
C GLY A 332 -6.49 -22.27 -2.11
N GLY A 333 -5.92 -21.41 -2.95
CA GLY A 333 -4.75 -20.59 -2.63
C GLY A 333 -5.07 -19.52 -1.58
N ALA A 334 -6.21 -18.84 -1.68
CA ALA A 334 -6.66 -17.88 -0.65
C ALA A 334 -6.91 -18.57 0.70
N LEU A 335 -7.55 -19.76 0.70
CA LEU A 335 -7.74 -20.57 1.89
C LEU A 335 -6.40 -21.04 2.49
N ALA A 336 -5.46 -21.47 1.65
CA ALA A 336 -4.13 -21.84 2.08
C ALA A 336 -3.43 -20.64 2.74
N MET A 337 -3.62 -19.42 2.22
CA MET A 337 -3.02 -18.20 2.77
C MET A 337 -3.66 -17.73 4.08
N SER A 338 -4.92 -18.09 4.33
CA SER A 338 -5.73 -17.67 5.49
C SER A 338 -4.98 -17.64 6.83
N PRO A 339 -4.21 -18.69 7.23
CA PRO A 339 -3.53 -18.70 8.53
C PRO A 339 -2.45 -17.62 8.70
N TRP A 340 -1.91 -17.11 7.60
CA TRP A 340 -0.86 -16.09 7.59
C TRP A 340 -1.39 -14.68 7.36
N LEU A 341 -2.67 -14.52 6.99
CA LEU A 341 -3.22 -13.19 6.68
C LEU A 341 -3.14 -12.25 7.88
N ASP A 342 -3.43 -12.73 9.08
CA ASP A 342 -3.36 -11.91 10.29
C ASP A 342 -1.95 -11.36 10.53
N GLN A 343 -0.93 -12.18 10.31
CA GLN A 343 0.48 -11.80 10.49
C GLN A 343 1.01 -10.93 9.36
N LEU A 344 0.52 -11.14 8.13
CA LEU A 344 0.94 -10.39 6.95
C LEU A 344 0.32 -8.99 6.89
N THR A 345 -0.84 -8.79 7.52
CA THR A 345 -1.60 -7.56 7.40
C THR A 345 -1.75 -6.80 8.72
N ASP A 346 -1.11 -7.31 9.78
CA ASP A 346 -1.13 -6.76 11.14
C ASP A 346 -2.54 -6.43 11.66
N ARG A 347 -3.54 -7.19 11.23
CA ARG A 347 -4.94 -7.02 11.64
C ARG A 347 -5.63 -8.37 11.74
N ARG A 348 -6.71 -8.42 12.50
CA ARG A 348 -7.53 -9.61 12.63
C ARG A 348 -8.45 -9.74 11.43
N ASN A 349 -8.12 -10.63 10.50
CA ASN A 349 -8.94 -10.84 9.32
C ASN A 349 -10.16 -11.70 9.65
N PRO A 350 -11.31 -11.44 9.00
CA PRO A 350 -12.43 -12.37 9.11
C PRO A 350 -12.01 -13.70 8.47
N PRO A 351 -12.65 -14.83 8.83
CA PRO A 351 -12.39 -16.08 8.12
C PRO A 351 -12.69 -15.89 6.63
N VAL A 352 -11.87 -16.49 5.78
CA VAL A 352 -12.00 -16.39 4.32
C VAL A 352 -13.35 -16.97 3.88
N PHE A 353 -14.33 -16.10 3.70
CA PHE A 353 -15.66 -16.41 3.17
C PHE A 353 -15.90 -15.52 1.95
N PRO A 354 -15.52 -15.98 0.76
CA PRO A 354 -15.71 -15.19 -0.44
C PRO A 354 -17.19 -15.01 -0.72
N ASP A 355 -17.59 -13.82 -1.12
CA ASP A 355 -18.93 -13.61 -1.65
C ASP A 355 -19.12 -14.47 -2.90
N PRO A 356 -20.09 -15.41 -2.91
CA PRO A 356 -20.40 -16.22 -4.09
C PRO A 356 -20.65 -15.35 -5.33
N VAL A 357 -21.19 -14.15 -5.16
CA VAL A 357 -21.43 -13.19 -6.24
C VAL A 357 -20.10 -12.75 -6.86
N VAL A 358 -19.08 -12.44 -6.06
CA VAL A 358 -17.75 -12.06 -6.57
C VAL A 358 -17.12 -13.22 -7.33
N ILE A 359 -17.14 -14.44 -6.80
CA ILE A 359 -16.58 -15.62 -7.49
C ILE A 359 -17.31 -15.86 -8.82
N VAL A 360 -18.65 -15.88 -8.81
CA VAL A 360 -19.45 -16.10 -10.02
C VAL A 360 -19.22 -14.97 -11.03
N THR A 361 -19.07 -13.73 -10.56
CA THR A 361 -18.78 -12.58 -11.42
C THR A 361 -17.41 -12.72 -12.08
N VAL A 362 -16.34 -13.03 -11.33
CA VAL A 362 -15.00 -13.24 -11.89
C VAL A 362 -14.98 -14.46 -12.82
N MET A 363 -15.69 -15.53 -12.49
CA MET A 363 -15.85 -16.69 -13.38
C MET A 363 -16.57 -16.32 -14.68
N ALA A 364 -17.65 -15.54 -14.61
CA ALA A 364 -18.39 -15.07 -15.78
C ALA A 364 -17.50 -14.16 -16.65
N ILE A 365 -16.78 -13.23 -16.04
CA ILE A 365 -15.82 -12.35 -16.70
C ILE A 365 -14.71 -13.17 -17.38
N GLY A 366 -14.13 -14.14 -16.68
CA GLY A 366 -13.11 -15.04 -17.22
C GLY A 366 -13.65 -15.86 -18.41
N LEU A 367 -14.87 -16.38 -18.32
CA LEU A 367 -15.50 -17.10 -19.41
C LEU A 367 -15.73 -16.19 -20.62
N ILE A 368 -16.29 -14.99 -20.42
CA ILE A 368 -16.48 -13.98 -21.47
C ILE A 368 -15.14 -13.63 -22.12
N ALA A 369 -14.09 -13.41 -21.32
CA ALA A 369 -12.74 -13.13 -21.80
C ALA A 369 -12.22 -14.24 -22.72
N THR A 370 -12.40 -15.50 -22.36
CA THR A 370 -11.98 -16.63 -23.21
C THR A 370 -12.77 -16.73 -24.51
N LEU A 371 -14.08 -16.43 -24.48
CA LEU A 371 -14.91 -16.42 -25.68
C LEU A 371 -14.53 -15.27 -26.61
N LEU A 372 -14.25 -14.08 -26.06
CA LEU A 372 -13.72 -12.94 -26.81
C LEU A 372 -12.35 -13.27 -27.44
N ALA A 373 -11.48 -13.93 -26.69
CA ALA A 373 -10.19 -14.39 -27.17
C ALA A 373 -10.31 -15.41 -28.32
N ALA A 374 -11.30 -16.31 -28.28
CA ALA A 374 -11.60 -17.27 -29.33
C ALA A 374 -12.34 -16.65 -30.52
N ALA A 375 -13.01 -15.51 -30.36
CA ALA A 375 -13.83 -14.88 -31.39
C ALA A 375 -13.01 -14.43 -32.60
N VAL A 376 -11.84 -13.82 -32.39
CA VAL A 376 -10.96 -13.37 -33.50
C VAL A 376 -10.48 -14.56 -34.34
N PRO A 377 -9.91 -15.64 -33.75
CA PRO A 377 -9.60 -16.87 -34.48
C PRO A 377 -10.83 -17.52 -35.15
N ALA A 378 -11.99 -17.55 -34.48
CA ALA A 378 -13.22 -18.13 -35.05
C ALA A 378 -13.68 -17.38 -36.30
N TRP A 379 -13.65 -16.06 -36.27
CA TRP A 379 -13.97 -15.22 -37.42
C TRP A 379 -12.97 -15.41 -38.56
N SER A 380 -11.68 -15.53 -38.23
CA SER A 380 -10.64 -15.82 -39.23
C SER A 380 -10.81 -17.19 -39.90
N ALA A 381 -11.24 -18.21 -39.14
CA ALA A 381 -11.52 -19.54 -39.66
C ALA A 381 -12.73 -19.54 -40.60
N ALA A 382 -13.78 -18.80 -40.24
CA ALA A 382 -15.00 -18.67 -41.05
C ALA A 382 -14.75 -18.01 -42.41
N ARG A 383 -13.75 -17.13 -42.51
CA ARG A 383 -13.39 -16.39 -43.74
C ARG A 383 -12.24 -17.02 -44.52
N LEU A 384 -11.70 -18.15 -44.07
CA LEU A 384 -10.56 -18.77 -44.74
C LEU A 384 -11.01 -19.42 -46.05
N PRO A 385 -10.44 -19.04 -47.22
CA PRO A 385 -10.80 -19.69 -48.48
C PRO A 385 -10.46 -21.17 -48.44
N VAL A 386 -11.40 -22.03 -48.86
CA VAL A 386 -11.25 -23.49 -48.85
C VAL A 386 -9.98 -23.93 -49.57
N LEU A 387 -9.70 -23.35 -50.75
CA LEU A 387 -8.49 -23.64 -51.51
C LEU A 387 -7.21 -23.23 -50.75
N ALA A 388 -7.22 -22.11 -50.02
CA ALA A 388 -6.06 -21.69 -49.21
C ALA A 388 -5.86 -22.62 -48.00
N ALA A 389 -6.96 -23.04 -47.35
CA ALA A 389 -6.95 -24.00 -46.24
C ALA A 389 -6.40 -25.38 -46.65
N LEU A 390 -6.77 -25.85 -47.86
CA LEU A 390 -6.33 -27.16 -48.38
C LEU A 390 -4.93 -27.11 -49.02
N SER A 391 -4.59 -26.03 -49.73
CA SER A 391 -3.28 -25.88 -50.41
C SER A 391 -2.14 -25.46 -49.48
N GLY A 392 -2.45 -25.01 -48.26
CA GLY A 392 -1.46 -24.45 -47.33
C GLY A 392 -0.84 -23.13 -47.81
N ARG A 393 -1.35 -22.52 -48.89
CA ARG A 393 -0.84 -21.23 -49.38
C ARG A 393 -1.19 -20.11 -48.40
N ARG A 394 -0.17 -19.34 -48.01
CA ARG A 394 -0.29 -18.24 -47.04
C ARG A 394 -1.11 -17.09 -47.65
N PRO A 395 -2.17 -16.59 -46.99
CA PRO A 395 -2.91 -15.43 -47.47
C PRO A 395 -2.02 -14.16 -47.48
N PRO A 396 -2.35 -13.15 -48.31
CA PRO A 396 -1.62 -11.88 -48.37
C PRO A 396 -1.62 -11.18 -47.00
N ARG A 397 -0.47 -10.60 -46.64
CA ARG A 397 -0.23 -10.01 -45.32
C ARG A 397 -0.68 -8.54 -45.29
N ALA A 398 -1.32 -8.11 -44.20
CA ALA A 398 -1.56 -6.69 -43.97
C ALA A 398 -0.23 -5.92 -43.75
N PRO A 399 -0.13 -4.65 -44.19
CA PRO A 399 1.07 -3.85 -43.99
C PRO A 399 1.24 -3.45 -42.52
N ALA A 400 2.43 -3.67 -41.95
CA ALA A 400 2.70 -3.39 -40.53
C ALA A 400 2.54 -1.90 -40.17
N ARG A 401 2.77 -0.99 -41.13
CA ARG A 401 2.56 0.45 -40.95
C ARG A 401 1.10 0.82 -40.65
N ARG A 402 0.12 0.06 -41.16
CA ARG A 402 -1.31 0.29 -40.85
C ARG A 402 -1.62 -0.09 -39.39
N LEU A 403 -1.01 -1.15 -38.89
CA LEU A 403 -1.15 -1.57 -37.49
C LEU A 403 -0.45 -0.59 -36.54
N LEU A 404 0.67 0.01 -36.95
CA LEU A 404 1.31 1.10 -36.20
C LEU A 404 0.37 2.31 -36.03
N GLY A 405 -0.27 2.78 -37.12
CA GLY A 405 -1.20 3.91 -37.04
C GLY A 405 -2.37 3.64 -36.10
N LEU A 406 -2.93 2.42 -36.14
CA LEU A 406 -3.97 1.98 -35.20
C LEU A 406 -3.44 1.91 -33.76
N GLY A 407 -2.24 1.36 -33.55
CA GLY A 407 -1.62 1.27 -32.24
C GLY A 407 -1.33 2.64 -31.62
N LEU A 408 -0.79 3.59 -32.38
CA LEU A 408 -0.57 4.95 -31.92
C LEU A 408 -1.89 5.68 -31.59
N GLY A 409 -2.93 5.47 -32.39
CA GLY A 409 -4.27 6.00 -32.10
C GLY A 409 -4.85 5.45 -30.79
N LEU A 410 -4.73 4.15 -30.55
CA LEU A 410 -5.16 3.52 -29.29
C LEU A 410 -4.31 4.00 -28.09
N ILE A 411 -2.99 4.14 -28.24
CA ILE A 411 -2.14 4.69 -27.17
C ILE A 411 -2.59 6.11 -26.81
N GLY A 412 -2.82 6.97 -27.82
CA GLY A 412 -3.32 8.32 -27.59
C GLY A 412 -4.69 8.35 -26.88
N LEU A 413 -5.62 7.48 -27.30
CA LEU A 413 -6.92 7.32 -26.65
C LEU A 413 -6.80 6.83 -25.20
N GLY A 414 -5.89 5.88 -24.94
CA GLY A 414 -5.63 5.35 -23.61
C GLY A 414 -5.05 6.40 -22.67
N ILE A 415 -4.10 7.21 -23.16
CA ILE A 415 -3.55 8.35 -22.41
C ILE A 415 -4.67 9.37 -22.12
N ALA A 416 -5.46 9.75 -23.12
CA ALA A 416 -6.57 10.69 -22.95
C ALA A 416 -7.62 10.20 -21.93
N ALA A 417 -8.01 8.93 -22.00
CA ALA A 417 -8.95 8.35 -21.02
C ALA A 417 -8.35 8.36 -19.59
N THR A 418 -7.06 8.02 -19.47
CA THR A 418 -6.35 8.00 -18.18
C THR A 418 -6.22 9.39 -17.58
N THR A 419 -5.83 10.39 -18.37
CA THR A 419 -5.71 11.78 -17.93
C THR A 419 -7.06 12.39 -17.58
N THR A 420 -8.08 12.20 -18.43
CA THR A 420 -9.45 12.67 -18.15
C THR A 420 -10.03 11.99 -16.91
N GLY A 421 -9.86 10.68 -16.75
CA GLY A 421 -10.27 9.96 -15.54
C GLY A 421 -9.58 10.50 -14.29
N SER A 422 -8.27 10.74 -14.35
CA SER A 422 -7.51 11.35 -13.25
C SER A 422 -8.00 12.74 -12.88
N LEU A 423 -8.20 13.62 -13.87
CA LEU A 423 -8.62 15.01 -13.65
C LEU A 423 -10.05 15.10 -13.12
N LEU A 424 -10.97 14.27 -13.62
CA LEU A 424 -12.34 14.23 -13.12
C LEU A 424 -12.39 13.85 -11.65
N ARG A 425 -11.55 12.92 -11.22
CA ARG A 425 -11.51 12.46 -9.83
C ARG A 425 -10.87 13.46 -8.88
N LEU A 426 -9.82 14.16 -9.32
CA LEU A 426 -9.20 15.23 -8.54
C LEU A 426 -10.17 16.38 -8.25
N ASN A 427 -11.12 16.63 -9.15
CA ASN A 427 -12.11 17.70 -9.03
C ASN A 427 -13.46 17.23 -8.49
N ASP A 428 -13.58 15.96 -8.06
CA ASP A 428 -14.85 15.37 -7.61
C ASP A 428 -15.13 15.76 -6.16
N VAL A 429 -15.67 16.97 -5.96
CA VAL A 429 -16.05 17.51 -4.64
C VAL A 429 -17.34 16.84 -4.12
N ASP A 430 -18.25 16.48 -5.02
CA ASP A 430 -19.59 15.96 -4.68
C ASP A 430 -19.73 14.43 -4.81
N GLY A 431 -18.67 13.72 -5.21
CA GLY A 431 -18.64 12.26 -5.40
C GLY A 431 -19.42 11.73 -6.61
N SER A 432 -19.98 12.61 -7.45
CA SER A 432 -20.82 12.24 -8.61
C SER A 432 -20.01 11.70 -9.80
N SER A 433 -18.73 12.06 -9.90
CA SER A 433 -17.85 11.70 -11.02
C SER A 433 -16.98 10.47 -10.72
N GLY A 434 -17.01 9.95 -9.50
CA GLY A 434 -16.18 8.84 -9.02
C GLY A 434 -16.31 7.57 -9.88
N THR A 435 -17.52 7.16 -10.25
CA THR A 435 -17.72 5.96 -11.08
C THR A 435 -17.22 6.15 -12.50
N ILE A 436 -17.49 7.31 -13.12
CA ILE A 436 -17.06 7.61 -14.49
C ILE A 436 -15.53 7.69 -14.55
N SER A 437 -14.89 8.33 -13.58
CA SER A 437 -13.43 8.42 -13.50
C SER A 437 -12.78 7.02 -13.41
N LEU A 438 -13.34 6.14 -12.59
CA LEU A 438 -12.89 4.74 -12.46
C LEU A 438 -13.01 3.96 -13.77
N LEU A 439 -14.14 4.10 -14.46
CA LEU A 439 -14.35 3.47 -15.77
C LEU A 439 -13.38 3.99 -16.83
N LEU A 440 -13.06 5.29 -16.81
CA LEU A 440 -12.09 5.89 -17.71
C LEU A 440 -10.65 5.43 -17.43
N LEU A 441 -10.27 5.29 -16.16
CA LEU A 441 -8.96 4.74 -15.77
C LEU A 441 -8.83 3.28 -16.23
N ALA A 442 -9.86 2.46 -16.01
CA ALA A 442 -9.89 1.08 -16.50
C ALA A 442 -9.85 1.02 -18.04
N ALA A 443 -10.65 1.83 -18.72
CA ALA A 443 -10.64 1.91 -20.18
C ALA A 443 -9.28 2.35 -20.71
N GLY A 444 -8.63 3.32 -20.05
CA GLY A 444 -7.28 3.78 -20.37
C GLY A 444 -6.24 2.66 -20.27
N ALA A 445 -6.28 1.88 -19.19
CA ALA A 445 -5.42 0.72 -18.98
C ALA A 445 -5.59 -0.33 -20.09
N ILE A 446 -6.84 -0.66 -20.42
CA ILE A 446 -7.20 -1.65 -21.45
C ILE A 446 -6.74 -1.18 -22.83
N VAL A 447 -7.16 0.01 -23.24
CA VAL A 447 -6.92 0.58 -24.57
C VAL A 447 -5.42 0.85 -24.78
N GLY A 448 -4.73 1.35 -23.75
CA GLY A 448 -3.28 1.55 -23.78
C GLY A 448 -2.53 0.24 -24.02
N THR A 449 -2.83 -0.81 -23.26
CA THR A 449 -2.19 -2.13 -23.40
C THR A 449 -2.41 -2.72 -24.80
N LEU A 450 -3.63 -2.63 -25.33
CA LEU A 450 -3.95 -3.06 -26.70
C LEU A 450 -3.21 -2.23 -27.76
N GLY A 451 -3.06 -0.92 -27.53
CA GLY A 451 -2.34 -0.01 -28.40
C GLY A 451 -0.84 -0.34 -28.49
N PHE A 452 -0.17 -0.55 -27.36
CA PHE A 452 1.22 -1.03 -27.33
C PHE A 452 1.36 -2.38 -28.02
N GLY A 453 0.39 -3.27 -27.82
CA GLY A 453 0.36 -4.56 -28.49
C GLY A 453 0.25 -4.46 -30.01
N ALA A 454 -0.58 -3.56 -30.52
CA ALA A 454 -0.77 -3.31 -31.95
C ALA A 454 0.48 -2.71 -32.63
N CYS A 455 1.37 -2.04 -31.87
CA CYS A 455 2.66 -1.55 -32.35
C CYS A 455 3.72 -2.65 -32.52
N SER A 456 3.57 -3.80 -31.84
CA SER A 456 4.56 -4.89 -31.85
C SER A 456 4.96 -5.43 -33.24
N PRO A 457 4.07 -5.60 -34.24
CA PRO A 457 4.46 -6.12 -35.55
C PRO A 457 5.40 -5.18 -36.31
N TRP A 458 5.23 -3.87 -36.15
CA TRP A 458 6.08 -2.85 -36.78
C TRP A 458 7.45 -2.78 -36.10
N LEU A 459 7.47 -2.85 -34.77
CA LEU A 459 8.72 -2.90 -34.01
C LEU A 459 9.55 -4.13 -34.38
N LEU A 460 8.92 -5.30 -34.51
CA LEU A 460 9.59 -6.52 -34.98
C LEU A 460 10.23 -6.38 -36.36
N GLU A 461 9.61 -5.65 -37.31
CA GLU A 461 10.24 -5.35 -38.60
C GLU A 461 11.46 -4.43 -38.43
N ARG A 462 11.38 -3.46 -37.52
CA ARG A 462 12.45 -2.48 -37.30
C ARG A 462 13.65 -3.03 -36.54
N LEU A 463 13.54 -4.22 -35.94
CA LEU A 463 14.66 -4.93 -35.30
C LEU A 463 15.61 -5.59 -36.31
N GLU A 464 15.22 -5.75 -37.58
CA GLU A 464 16.04 -6.42 -38.59
C GLU A 464 17.46 -5.82 -38.80
N PRO A 465 17.68 -4.49 -38.79
CA PRO A 465 19.02 -3.91 -38.91
C PRO A 465 19.94 -4.25 -37.73
N LEU A 466 19.37 -4.36 -36.52
CA LEU A 466 20.12 -4.73 -35.30
C LEU A 466 20.61 -6.18 -35.36
N ALA A 467 19.96 -7.04 -36.15
CA ALA A 467 20.36 -8.44 -36.34
C ALA A 467 21.78 -8.58 -36.92
N ALA A 468 22.28 -7.57 -37.64
CA ALA A 468 23.62 -7.60 -38.23
C ALA A 468 24.74 -7.58 -37.17
N ARG A 469 24.50 -7.00 -35.99
CA ARG A 469 25.48 -6.88 -34.90
C ARG A 469 25.48 -8.07 -33.94
N LEU A 470 24.51 -8.98 -34.06
CA LEU A 470 24.32 -10.10 -33.14
C LEU A 470 25.03 -11.38 -33.61
N PRO A 471 25.44 -12.27 -32.69
CA PRO A 471 25.98 -13.59 -33.02
C PRO A 471 24.96 -14.44 -33.79
N LEU A 472 25.44 -15.51 -34.45
CA LEU A 472 24.66 -16.32 -35.41
C LEU A 472 23.24 -16.67 -34.92
N ALA A 473 23.11 -17.17 -33.69
CA ALA A 473 21.83 -17.56 -33.12
C ALA A 473 20.87 -16.36 -32.96
N GLY A 474 21.37 -15.22 -32.45
CA GLY A 474 20.58 -13.99 -32.31
C GLY A 474 20.18 -13.39 -33.66
N ARG A 475 21.10 -13.39 -34.63
CA ARG A 475 20.83 -12.91 -35.99
C ARG A 475 19.74 -13.72 -36.71
N ILE A 476 19.78 -15.05 -36.57
CA ILE A 476 18.75 -15.94 -37.12
C ILE A 476 17.41 -15.67 -36.41
N ALA A 477 17.40 -15.61 -35.08
CA ALA A 477 16.21 -15.38 -34.29
C ALA A 477 15.50 -14.06 -34.66
N VAL A 478 16.21 -12.94 -34.71
CA VAL A 478 15.63 -11.62 -35.02
C VAL A 478 15.02 -11.60 -36.44
N ARG A 479 15.75 -12.13 -37.43
CA ARG A 479 15.26 -12.20 -38.82
C ARG A 479 14.04 -13.12 -38.95
N ASP A 480 14.03 -14.25 -38.24
CA ASP A 480 12.90 -15.17 -38.25
C ASP A 480 11.66 -14.54 -37.59
N THR A 481 11.82 -13.88 -36.45
CA THR A 481 10.73 -13.17 -35.77
C THR A 481 10.14 -12.04 -36.60
N ALA A 482 10.98 -11.25 -37.28
CA ALA A 482 10.54 -10.16 -38.16
C ALA A 482 9.72 -10.68 -39.35
N ARG A 483 10.16 -11.78 -39.96
CA ARG A 483 9.44 -12.45 -41.06
C ARG A 483 8.15 -13.11 -40.59
N ALA A 484 8.13 -13.63 -39.38
CA ALA A 484 6.99 -14.30 -38.75
C ALA A 484 6.11 -13.35 -37.88
N ARG A 485 6.19 -12.03 -38.07
CA ARG A 485 5.52 -11.02 -37.23
C ARG A 485 4.03 -11.25 -36.96
N SER A 486 3.25 -11.74 -37.93
CA SER A 486 1.81 -11.99 -37.75
C SER A 486 1.51 -13.20 -36.86
N ARG A 487 2.53 -14.00 -36.57
CA ARG A 487 2.49 -15.13 -35.64
C ARG A 487 3.06 -14.74 -34.28
N THR A 488 4.12 -13.94 -34.26
CA THR A 488 4.80 -13.55 -33.02
C THR A 488 4.11 -12.38 -32.32
N ALA A 489 3.45 -11.47 -33.03
CA ALA A 489 2.82 -10.29 -32.43
C ALA A 489 1.79 -10.64 -31.33
N PRO A 490 0.80 -11.55 -31.52
CA PRO A 490 -0.12 -11.93 -30.45
C PRO A 490 0.58 -12.54 -29.21
N VAL A 491 1.71 -13.21 -29.41
CA VAL A 491 2.52 -13.76 -28.31
C VAL A 491 3.23 -12.63 -27.56
N VAL A 492 3.81 -11.67 -28.30
CA VAL A 492 4.42 -10.47 -27.71
C VAL A 492 3.37 -9.69 -26.92
N THR A 493 2.16 -9.51 -27.45
CA THR A 493 1.10 -8.75 -26.77
C THR A 493 0.62 -9.43 -25.48
N ALA A 494 0.54 -10.76 -25.49
CA ALA A 494 0.20 -11.54 -24.30
C ALA A 494 1.24 -11.36 -23.19
N VAL A 495 2.53 -11.54 -23.52
CA VAL A 495 3.65 -11.37 -22.56
C VAL A 495 3.77 -9.91 -22.09
N LEU A 496 3.53 -8.95 -22.99
CA LEU A 496 3.43 -7.52 -22.69
C LEU A 496 2.41 -7.27 -21.58
N SER A 497 1.20 -7.82 -21.72
CA SER A 497 0.10 -7.53 -20.80
C SER A 497 0.41 -7.99 -19.39
N THR A 498 1.02 -9.18 -19.27
CA THR A 498 1.42 -9.73 -17.99
C THR A 498 2.50 -8.88 -17.31
N PHE A 499 3.55 -8.50 -18.04
CA PHE A 499 4.57 -7.61 -17.48
C PHE A 499 4.01 -6.22 -17.15
N ALA A 500 3.07 -5.71 -17.94
CA ALA A 500 2.42 -4.43 -17.67
C ALA A 500 1.66 -4.47 -16.34
N ALA A 501 0.94 -5.57 -16.05
CA ALA A 501 0.27 -5.76 -14.77
C ALA A 501 1.26 -5.84 -13.59
N THR A 502 2.38 -6.57 -13.74
CA THR A 502 3.44 -6.65 -12.72
C THR A 502 4.09 -5.28 -12.46
N VAL A 503 4.49 -4.56 -13.52
CA VAL A 503 5.06 -3.21 -13.42
C VAL A 503 4.04 -2.24 -12.80
N ALA A 504 2.77 -2.39 -13.14
CA ALA A 504 1.70 -1.57 -12.58
C ALA A 504 1.56 -1.79 -11.06
N LEU A 505 1.44 -3.05 -10.63
CA LEU A 505 1.34 -3.39 -9.20
C LEU A 505 2.57 -2.88 -8.44
N SER A 506 3.76 -3.12 -8.97
CA SER A 506 5.02 -2.66 -8.36
C SER A 506 5.12 -1.14 -8.26
N GLY A 507 4.72 -0.42 -9.29
CA GLY A 507 4.76 1.05 -9.30
C GLY A 507 3.77 1.64 -8.28
N TYR A 508 2.60 1.02 -8.12
CA TYR A 508 1.64 1.40 -7.10
C TYR A 508 2.19 1.16 -5.69
N LEU A 509 2.78 -0.02 -5.44
CA LEU A 509 3.39 -0.33 -4.14
C LEU A 509 4.57 0.61 -3.85
N ALA A 510 5.48 0.84 -4.79
CA ALA A 510 6.63 1.74 -4.60
C ALA A 510 6.19 3.20 -4.36
N SER A 511 5.12 3.64 -5.02
CA SER A 511 4.56 4.98 -4.82
C SER A 511 3.83 5.10 -3.48
N ALA A 512 3.14 4.05 -3.03
CA ALA A 512 2.54 4.02 -1.70
C ALA A 512 3.60 4.20 -0.60
N ASP A 513 4.75 3.54 -0.73
CA ASP A 513 5.88 3.73 0.20
C ASP A 513 6.50 5.11 0.11
N ALA A 514 6.64 5.64 -1.09
CA ALA A 514 7.17 6.98 -1.27
C ALA A 514 6.23 8.01 -0.64
N SER A 515 4.92 7.83 -0.79
CA SER A 515 3.91 8.65 -0.14
C SER A 515 3.98 8.51 1.38
N ALA A 516 4.09 7.29 1.91
CA ALA A 516 4.23 7.05 3.34
C ALA A 516 5.51 7.71 3.90
N ARG A 517 6.64 7.59 3.19
CA ARG A 517 7.92 8.24 3.57
C ARG A 517 7.90 9.76 3.41
N ALA A 518 7.17 10.30 2.44
CA ALA A 518 7.08 11.74 2.24
C ALA A 518 6.27 12.44 3.34
N HIS A 519 5.30 11.74 3.93
CA HIS A 519 4.50 12.25 5.06
C HIS A 519 5.03 11.79 6.42
N TRP A 520 5.93 10.80 6.44
CA TRP A 520 6.61 10.39 7.66
C TRP A 520 7.62 11.47 8.05
N GLN A 521 7.48 11.98 9.26
CA GLN A 521 8.38 12.95 9.83
C GLN A 521 9.13 12.31 10.99
N PRO A 522 10.47 12.26 10.94
CA PRO A 522 11.27 11.81 12.07
C PRO A 522 11.12 12.81 13.22
N TRP A 523 10.92 12.29 14.43
CA TRP A 523 10.89 13.08 15.67
C TRP A 523 12.28 13.19 16.33
N LEU A 524 13.26 12.42 15.85
CA LEU A 524 14.70 12.45 16.17
C LEU A 524 15.53 12.38 14.88
N ARG A 525 16.75 12.92 14.83
CA ARG A 525 17.59 12.76 13.62
C ARG A 525 18.00 11.28 13.50
N PRO A 526 18.27 10.78 12.28
CA PRO A 526 18.72 9.39 12.09
C PRO A 526 20.01 9.04 12.83
N ASP A 527 20.82 10.03 13.19
CA ASP A 527 22.07 9.93 13.95
C ASP A 527 21.90 10.19 15.46
N GLN A 528 20.66 10.32 15.95
CA GLN A 528 20.40 10.67 17.35
C GLN A 528 19.72 9.56 18.15
N ILE A 529 20.11 9.46 19.41
CA ILE A 529 19.45 8.68 20.45
C ILE A 529 19.06 9.63 21.57
N LEU A 530 17.80 9.59 22.00
CA LEU A 530 17.33 10.32 23.15
C LEU A 530 17.23 9.39 24.35
N ILE A 531 17.87 9.75 25.45
CA ILE A 531 17.66 9.12 26.75
C ILE A 531 16.75 10.01 27.57
N ALA A 532 15.69 9.44 28.16
CA ALA A 532 14.73 10.20 28.97
C ALA A 532 14.47 9.47 30.30
N GLY A 533 14.45 10.21 31.41
CA GLY A 533 14.14 9.68 32.74
C GLY A 533 15.06 10.21 33.85
N PRO A 534 14.81 9.83 35.11
CA PRO A 534 15.55 10.32 36.28
C PRO A 534 17.06 10.07 36.21
N GLY A 535 17.48 8.94 35.62
CA GLY A 535 18.89 8.59 35.43
C GLY A 535 19.41 8.92 34.02
N ALA A 536 18.71 9.75 33.24
CA ALA A 536 19.08 10.02 31.85
C ALA A 536 20.49 10.59 31.70
N VAL A 537 20.98 11.35 32.67
CA VAL A 537 22.35 11.87 32.65
C VAL A 537 23.38 10.75 32.80
N GLU A 538 23.18 9.85 33.76
CA GLU A 538 24.11 8.74 34.07
C GLU A 538 24.08 7.69 32.95
N ALA A 539 22.88 7.26 32.55
CA ALA A 539 22.67 6.36 31.42
C ALA A 539 23.16 6.98 30.10
N GLY A 540 22.82 8.24 29.84
CA GLY A 540 23.21 8.93 28.61
C GLY A 540 24.72 9.09 28.46
N GLN A 541 25.44 9.38 29.55
CA GLN A 541 26.91 9.39 29.55
C GLN A 541 27.51 7.99 29.33
N ALA A 542 26.85 6.93 29.80
CA ALA A 542 27.28 5.55 29.53
C ALA A 542 27.09 5.20 28.05
N VAL A 543 25.91 5.50 27.49
CA VAL A 543 25.56 5.25 26.09
C VAL A 543 26.50 6.02 25.14
N ALA A 544 26.74 7.30 25.42
CA ALA A 544 27.65 8.12 24.61
C ALA A 544 29.09 7.59 24.60
N ARG A 545 29.57 7.03 25.72
CA ARG A 545 30.91 6.40 25.80
C ARG A 545 30.98 5.07 25.06
N GLU A 546 29.93 4.26 25.15
CA GLU A 546 29.90 2.91 24.57
C GLU A 546 29.72 2.94 23.05
N LEU A 547 28.86 3.83 22.55
CA LEU A 547 28.55 3.97 21.12
C LEU A 547 29.45 4.99 20.38
N GLY A 548 30.29 5.73 21.10
CA GLY A 548 31.19 6.72 20.50
C GLY A 548 30.46 7.97 20.01
N GLY A 549 29.61 8.56 20.86
CA GLY A 549 28.87 9.79 20.54
C GLY A 549 29.79 10.96 20.18
N MET A 550 29.57 11.58 19.03
CA MET A 550 30.27 12.80 18.60
C MET A 550 29.92 14.01 19.46
N ALA A 551 28.67 14.08 19.89
CA ALA A 551 28.15 15.12 20.75
C ALA A 551 27.08 14.52 21.65
N SER A 552 27.05 14.92 22.91
CA SER A 552 26.00 14.53 23.83
C SER A 552 25.79 15.61 24.87
N ALA A 553 24.54 15.87 25.24
CA ALA A 553 24.21 16.92 26.16
C ALA A 553 22.91 16.64 26.90
N ARG A 554 22.82 17.17 28.12
CA ARG A 554 21.56 17.21 28.87
C ARG A 554 20.67 18.29 28.25
N VAL A 555 19.41 17.95 28.00
CA VAL A 555 18.38 18.90 27.57
C VAL A 555 17.70 19.44 28.82
N VAL A 556 17.86 20.74 29.09
CA VAL A 556 17.27 21.39 30.26
C VAL A 556 16.19 22.36 29.80
N LEU A 557 14.92 22.07 30.09
CA LEU A 557 13.81 22.98 29.78
C LEU A 557 13.86 24.23 30.69
N ALA A 558 13.55 25.38 30.12
CA ALA A 558 13.48 26.67 30.79
C ALA A 558 12.09 26.85 31.41
N ALA A 559 11.97 26.46 32.68
CA ALA A 559 10.76 26.59 33.48
C ALA A 559 11.10 27.03 34.90
N SER A 560 10.17 27.64 35.61
CA SER A 560 10.31 28.12 37.00
C SER A 560 9.02 27.81 37.77
N GLY A 561 9.10 27.30 39.00
CA GLY A 561 7.91 26.91 39.75
C GLY A 561 8.11 26.90 41.26
N ASP A 562 7.07 27.29 41.98
CA ASP A 562 7.01 27.31 43.45
C ASP A 562 5.84 26.43 43.89
N GLY A 563 6.03 25.10 43.88
CA GLY A 563 5.14 24.06 44.42
C GLY A 563 3.73 23.91 43.82
N ASP A 564 2.97 25.00 43.74
CA ASP A 564 1.56 25.11 43.33
C ASP A 564 1.36 25.81 41.97
N SER A 565 2.39 26.45 41.40
CA SER A 565 2.29 27.11 40.08
C SER A 565 3.55 26.88 39.24
N TYR A 566 3.36 26.41 38.00
CA TYR A 566 4.43 26.15 37.04
C TYR A 566 4.43 27.22 35.96
N ARG A 567 5.55 27.94 35.81
CA ARG A 567 5.78 28.92 34.75
C ARG A 567 6.74 28.33 33.74
N TYR A 568 6.42 28.43 32.46
CA TYR A 568 7.28 27.96 31.39
C TYR A 568 7.46 29.06 30.35
N LEU A 569 8.60 29.02 29.67
CA LEU A 569 8.82 29.88 28.53
C LEU A 569 8.21 29.24 27.29
N GLN A 570 7.43 30.04 26.58
CA GLN A 570 6.89 29.73 25.27
C GLN A 570 7.32 30.81 24.28
N VAL A 571 7.45 30.43 23.02
CA VAL A 571 7.74 31.36 21.95
C VAL A 571 6.47 31.63 21.16
N GLU A 572 6.10 32.89 21.03
CA GLU A 572 5.05 33.35 20.11
C GLU A 572 5.68 34.21 19.00
N ALA A 573 5.27 33.97 17.75
CA ALA A 573 5.74 34.76 16.62
C ALA A 573 5.06 36.14 16.61
N ILE A 574 5.84 37.22 16.59
CA ILE A 574 5.33 38.60 16.63
C ILE A 574 4.80 39.06 15.26
N ASP A 575 5.37 38.56 14.17
CA ASP A 575 4.92 38.89 12.82
C ASP A 575 3.75 37.98 12.44
N GLY A 576 2.53 38.53 12.51
CA GLY A 576 1.25 37.90 12.13
C GLY A 576 1.12 37.47 10.66
N SER A 577 2.18 36.94 10.06
CA SER A 577 2.10 36.14 8.86
C SER A 577 1.25 34.90 9.15
N GLN A 578 0.27 34.63 8.29
CA GLN A 578 -0.52 33.39 8.32
C GLN A 578 0.34 32.12 8.09
N ASP A 579 1.65 32.29 7.89
CA ASP A 579 2.68 31.27 7.70
C ASP A 579 3.57 31.06 8.94
N ALA A 580 3.36 31.78 10.05
CA ALA A 580 4.00 31.43 11.33
C ALA A 580 3.58 29.98 11.65
N PRO A 581 4.50 29.01 11.62
CA PRO A 581 4.12 27.62 11.79
C PRO A 581 3.44 27.46 13.14
N ALA A 582 2.29 26.77 13.14
CA ALA A 582 1.74 26.19 14.37
C ALA A 582 2.77 25.32 15.14
N ASP A 583 3.90 24.99 14.51
CA ASP A 583 5.07 24.25 15.02
C ASP A 583 5.97 25.00 16.02
N ILE A 584 5.82 26.31 16.31
CA ILE A 584 6.71 27.00 17.29
C ILE A 584 6.29 26.72 18.77
N SER A 585 5.34 25.81 18.98
CA SER A 585 4.70 25.47 20.26
C SER A 585 5.50 24.52 21.17
N GLY A 586 6.77 24.22 20.85
CA GLY A 586 7.65 23.42 21.70
C GLY A 586 8.22 24.20 22.90
N GLY A 587 8.44 23.52 24.02
CA GLY A 587 9.05 24.14 25.20
C GLY A 587 10.44 24.73 24.91
N VAL A 588 10.76 25.85 25.55
CA VAL A 588 12.08 26.49 25.40
C VAL A 588 13.09 25.77 26.29
N ALA A 589 14.27 25.42 25.78
CA ALA A 589 15.37 24.87 26.58
C ALA A 589 16.53 25.86 26.76
N ILE A 590 17.24 25.72 27.86
CA ILE A 590 18.52 26.39 28.09
C ILE A 590 19.60 25.57 27.39
N ALA A 591 20.26 26.15 26.40
CA ALA A 591 21.30 25.46 25.62
C ALA A 591 22.69 26.02 25.88
N ASP A 592 23.66 25.11 25.82
CA ASP A 592 25.09 25.38 25.72
C ASP A 592 25.62 24.94 24.34
N ALA A 593 26.93 25.10 24.14
CA ALA A 593 27.59 24.70 22.90
C ALA A 593 27.53 23.19 22.63
N ASP A 594 27.34 22.37 23.66
CA ASP A 594 27.29 20.91 23.56
C ASP A 594 25.90 20.45 23.13
N LEU A 595 24.84 21.05 23.69
CA LEU A 595 23.46 20.81 23.29
C LEU A 595 23.21 21.28 21.86
N LEU A 596 23.77 22.44 21.45
CA LEU A 596 23.70 22.87 20.05
C LEU A 596 24.36 21.87 19.09
N ARG A 597 25.49 21.27 19.47
CA ARG A 597 26.15 20.21 18.66
C ARG A 597 25.34 18.92 18.62
N ALA A 598 24.76 18.52 19.75
CA ALA A 598 23.89 17.34 19.84
C ALA A 598 22.63 17.50 18.98
N LEU A 599 22.00 18.69 18.97
CA LEU A 599 20.86 19.05 18.11
C LEU A 599 21.26 19.25 16.63
N GLY A 600 22.55 19.43 16.36
CA GLY A 600 23.08 19.75 15.03
C GLY A 600 22.78 21.19 14.59
N ALA A 601 22.67 22.11 15.55
CA ALA A 601 22.50 23.55 15.40
C ALA A 601 23.78 24.34 15.76
N GLU A 602 24.95 23.72 15.66
CA GLU A 602 26.26 24.28 16.03
C GLU A 602 26.60 25.62 15.35
N ALA A 603 26.08 25.86 14.14
CA ALA A 603 26.25 27.12 13.42
C ALA A 603 25.61 28.33 14.14
N ALA A 604 24.65 28.10 15.03
CA ALA A 604 23.96 29.15 15.78
C ALA A 604 24.65 29.51 17.11
N GLY A 605 25.81 28.92 17.43
CA GLY A 605 26.50 29.15 18.70
C GLY A 605 26.88 30.62 18.97
N ALA A 606 27.32 31.34 17.93
CA ALA A 606 27.64 32.77 18.05
C ALA A 606 26.40 33.65 18.26
N ASP A 607 25.28 33.28 17.64
CA ASP A 607 24.00 33.98 17.78
C ASP A 607 23.37 33.73 19.17
N LEU A 608 23.45 32.49 19.68
CA LEU A 608 23.03 32.14 21.04
C LEU A 608 23.86 32.90 22.09
N ALA A 609 25.18 32.98 21.89
CA ALA A 609 26.08 33.74 22.77
C ALA A 609 25.83 35.25 22.72
N ALA A 610 25.33 35.77 21.60
CA ALA A 610 24.89 37.16 21.46
C ALA A 610 23.51 37.43 22.11
N GLY A 611 22.88 36.41 22.71
CA GLY A 611 21.60 36.52 23.40
C GLY A 611 20.36 36.39 22.51
N LYS A 612 20.51 35.95 21.25
CA LYS A 612 19.38 35.66 20.37
C LYS A 612 18.71 34.34 20.74
N VAL A 613 17.40 34.24 20.50
CA VAL A 613 16.65 32.98 20.60
C VAL A 613 16.91 32.14 19.36
N ILE A 614 17.27 30.87 19.53
CA ILE A 614 17.44 29.97 18.39
C ILE A 614 16.16 29.15 18.24
N LEU A 615 15.45 29.32 17.13
CA LEU A 615 14.24 28.56 16.82
C LEU A 615 14.64 27.28 16.10
N LEU A 616 14.13 26.14 16.56
CA LEU A 616 14.38 24.83 15.99
C LEU A 616 13.17 24.45 15.16
N THR A 617 13.28 24.61 13.84
CA THR A 617 12.16 24.43 12.92
C THR A 617 12.33 23.18 12.06
N ASN A 618 11.23 22.61 11.60
CA ASN A 618 11.26 21.52 10.62
C ASN A 618 11.70 22.03 9.22
N ARG A 619 11.33 23.27 8.89
CA ARG A 619 11.62 23.93 7.62
C ARG A 619 12.11 25.36 7.89
N PRO A 620 12.98 25.94 7.05
CA PRO A 620 13.46 27.29 7.28
C PRO A 620 12.31 28.31 7.23
N VAL A 621 12.22 29.15 8.26
CA VAL A 621 11.23 30.21 8.44
C VAL A 621 11.97 31.54 8.61
N ALA A 622 11.57 32.56 7.86
CA ALA A 622 12.19 33.88 7.90
C ALA A 622 11.68 34.73 9.09
N ILE A 623 11.89 34.25 10.32
CA ILE A 623 11.58 34.99 11.55
C ILE A 623 12.83 35.70 12.05
N THR A 624 12.68 36.97 12.40
CA THR A 624 13.80 37.81 12.91
C THR A 624 13.63 38.21 14.36
N HIS A 625 12.39 38.22 14.87
CA HIS A 625 12.04 38.57 16.25
C HIS A 625 10.91 37.65 16.72
N VAL A 626 10.94 37.31 18.00
CA VAL A 626 9.90 36.51 18.65
C VAL A 626 9.59 37.06 20.03
N ALA A 627 8.35 36.87 20.47
CA ALA A 627 7.92 37.15 21.82
C ALA A 627 8.19 35.90 22.66
N LEU A 628 9.15 35.99 23.56
CA LEU A 628 9.30 35.02 24.63
C LEU A 628 8.28 35.35 25.72
N GLN A 629 7.29 34.49 25.87
CA GLN A 629 6.25 34.62 26.88
C GLN A 629 6.53 33.71 28.05
N LEU A 630 6.47 34.27 29.26
CA LEU A 630 6.38 33.51 30.48
C LEU A 630 4.91 33.22 30.75
N THR A 631 4.52 31.97 30.54
CA THR A 631 3.12 31.54 30.64
C THR A 631 2.94 30.65 31.87
N GLN A 632 1.83 30.85 32.58
CA GLN A 632 1.42 30.02 33.70
C GLN A 632 0.63 28.79 33.21
N THR A 633 0.49 27.77 34.05
CA THR A 633 -0.18 26.49 33.69
C THR A 633 -1.64 26.66 33.27
N ASP A 634 -2.30 27.74 33.68
CA ASP A 634 -3.68 28.10 33.29
C ASP A 634 -3.77 28.81 31.92
N GLY A 635 -2.63 28.97 31.22
CA GLY A 635 -2.54 29.66 29.94
C GLY A 635 -2.44 31.19 30.05
N SER A 636 -2.40 31.76 31.27
CA SER A 636 -2.22 33.20 31.44
C SER A 636 -0.77 33.63 31.17
N VAL A 637 -0.60 34.65 30.32
CA VAL A 637 0.71 35.23 30.01
C VAL A 637 1.06 36.24 31.10
N LEU A 638 2.15 35.98 31.84
CA LEU A 638 2.62 36.82 32.94
C LEU A 638 3.53 37.95 32.45
N GLU A 639 4.45 37.61 31.54
CA GLU A 639 5.44 38.53 31.01
C GLU A 639 5.75 38.16 29.55
N SER A 640 6.00 39.15 28.70
CA SER A 640 6.33 38.96 27.29
C SER A 640 7.52 39.83 26.94
N LEU A 641 8.57 39.22 26.39
CA LEU A 641 9.81 39.89 26.00
C LEU A 641 10.05 39.70 24.51
N ASP A 642 10.16 40.81 23.78
CA ASP A 642 10.57 40.79 22.37
C ASP A 642 12.10 40.61 22.28
N VAL A 643 12.52 39.53 21.63
CA VAL A 643 13.94 39.15 21.51
C VAL A 643 14.27 38.83 20.05
N PRO A 644 15.45 39.26 19.54
CA PRO A 644 15.91 38.83 18.23
C PRO A 644 16.03 37.30 18.16
N ALA A 645 15.53 36.73 17.07
CA ALA A 645 15.51 35.30 16.83
C ALA A 645 16.38 34.91 15.65
N ARG A 646 16.88 33.68 15.68
CA ARG A 646 17.58 33.03 14.58
C ARG A 646 16.95 31.67 14.35
N ASP A 647 16.42 31.46 13.16
CA ASP A 647 15.91 30.17 12.74
C ASP A 647 17.04 29.20 12.33
N VAL A 648 16.93 27.96 12.80
CA VAL A 648 17.74 26.81 12.38
C VAL A 648 16.82 25.65 12.04
N ALA A 649 16.73 25.33 10.74
CA ALA A 649 16.00 24.17 10.27
C ALA A 649 16.74 22.87 10.64
N VAL A 650 16.21 22.14 11.62
CA VAL A 650 16.74 20.84 12.09
C VAL A 650 16.00 19.65 11.48
N GLY A 651 14.87 19.87 10.79
CA GLY A 651 14.15 18.82 10.05
C GLY A 651 13.42 17.81 10.95
N LEU A 652 13.05 18.23 12.16
CA LEU A 652 12.38 17.42 13.17
C LEU A 652 10.96 17.93 13.39
N VAL A 653 10.02 17.02 13.67
CA VAL A 653 8.70 17.39 14.20
C VAL A 653 8.61 17.08 15.69
N MET A 654 7.95 18.00 16.36
CA MET A 654 7.85 18.15 17.81
C MET A 654 7.41 16.85 18.49
N GLY A 655 8.12 16.54 19.57
CA GLY A 655 8.00 15.38 20.43
C GLY A 655 8.72 15.72 21.75
N ASP A 656 9.69 14.93 22.20
CA ASP A 656 10.43 15.23 23.45
C ASP A 656 11.61 16.23 23.31
N LEU A 657 11.80 16.90 22.17
CA LEU A 657 12.87 17.88 21.96
C LEU A 657 12.36 19.33 22.05
N PRO A 658 13.19 20.30 22.49
CA PRO A 658 12.77 21.69 22.63
C PRO A 658 12.48 22.34 21.28
N GLY A 659 11.47 23.21 21.22
CA GLY A 659 11.11 23.96 20.01
C GLY A 659 11.95 25.23 19.80
N ALA A 660 12.53 25.75 20.88
CA ALA A 660 13.49 26.84 20.84
C ALA A 660 14.53 26.69 21.94
N VAL A 661 15.68 27.33 21.77
CA VAL A 661 16.72 27.37 22.79
C VAL A 661 17.20 28.79 23.08
N VAL A 662 17.49 29.05 24.36
CA VAL A 662 17.98 30.33 24.88
C VAL A 662 19.26 30.13 25.68
N SER A 663 20.07 31.17 25.81
CA SER A 663 21.26 31.13 26.66
C SER A 663 20.86 31.23 28.14
N ALA A 664 21.72 30.72 29.03
CA ALA A 664 21.49 30.82 30.47
C ALA A 664 21.36 32.28 30.95
N GLU A 665 22.07 33.22 30.32
CA GLU A 665 21.99 34.65 30.62
C GLU A 665 20.66 35.28 30.18
N THR A 666 20.09 34.83 29.05
CA THR A 666 18.75 35.26 28.61
C THR A 666 17.65 34.65 29.49
N ALA A 667 17.78 33.38 29.90
CA ALA A 667 16.85 32.76 30.84
C ALA A 667 16.87 33.45 32.22
N ALA A 668 18.06 33.80 32.73
CA ALA A 668 18.22 34.50 34.00
C ALA A 668 17.60 35.91 34.01
N ARG A 669 17.48 36.58 32.86
CA ARG A 669 16.81 37.88 32.73
C ARG A 669 15.29 37.80 32.95
N LEU A 670 14.69 36.64 32.76
CA LEU A 670 13.25 36.39 32.92
C LEU A 670 12.92 35.68 34.24
N ASP A 671 13.86 35.63 35.18
CA ASP A 671 13.74 34.91 36.46
C ASP A 671 13.39 33.42 36.29
N VAL A 672 13.82 32.84 35.16
CA VAL A 672 13.65 31.42 34.84
C VAL A 672 14.97 30.69 35.16
N VAL A 673 14.94 29.91 36.24
CA VAL A 673 16.06 29.09 36.69
C VAL A 673 16.00 27.72 35.99
N PRO A 674 17.12 27.05 35.66
CA PRO A 674 17.08 25.68 35.15
C PRO A 674 16.21 24.75 36.01
N SER A 675 15.33 23.97 35.37
CA SER A 675 14.34 23.07 35.99
C SER A 675 14.90 22.14 37.09
N ALA A 676 16.20 21.81 37.03
CA ALA A 676 16.91 20.99 38.01
C ALA A 676 16.93 21.53 39.45
N ALA A 677 16.52 22.78 39.68
CA ALA A 677 16.48 23.42 41.00
C ALA A 677 15.10 23.38 41.69
N GLN A 678 14.12 22.65 41.14
CA GLN A 678 12.71 22.70 41.56
C GLN A 678 12.25 21.48 42.38
N ALA A 679 11.12 21.64 43.09
CA ALA A 679 10.50 20.61 43.92
C ALA A 679 9.87 19.44 43.11
N ASN A 680 9.60 19.61 41.82
CA ASN A 680 9.09 18.57 40.92
C ASN A 680 9.64 18.79 39.48
N PRO A 681 10.91 18.44 39.20
CA PRO A 681 11.56 18.76 37.94
C PRO A 681 11.01 17.94 36.77
N ALA A 682 11.00 18.53 35.57
CA ALA A 682 10.78 17.78 34.34
C ALA A 682 11.81 16.65 34.24
N PRO A 683 11.47 15.45 33.74
CA PRO A 683 12.39 14.33 33.70
C PRO A 683 13.63 14.71 32.89
N ASP A 684 14.80 14.32 33.40
CA ASP A 684 16.05 14.59 32.73
C ASP A 684 16.06 13.94 31.34
N ARG A 685 16.50 14.71 30.36
CA ARG A 685 16.65 14.27 28.98
C ARG A 685 18.11 14.41 28.61
N TYR A 686 18.65 13.43 27.91
CA TYR A 686 20.03 13.41 27.46
C TYR A 686 20.07 12.99 26.00
N LEU A 687 20.45 13.93 25.15
CA LEU A 687 20.50 13.71 23.70
C LEU A 687 21.92 13.31 23.31
N ILE A 688 22.03 12.27 22.49
CA ILE A 688 23.30 11.74 21.99
C ILE A 688 23.25 11.76 20.47
N ARG A 689 24.33 12.22 19.84
CA ARG A 689 24.50 12.23 18.40
C ARG A 689 25.72 11.40 18.01
N LEU A 690 25.52 10.41 17.16
CA LEU A 690 26.53 9.49 16.64
C LEU A 690 27.13 10.00 15.33
N ASP A 691 28.29 9.48 14.92
CA ASP A 691 28.92 9.79 13.62
C ASP A 691 28.33 8.98 12.45
N HIS A 692 27.40 8.08 12.75
CA HIS A 692 26.67 7.23 11.82
C HIS A 692 25.17 7.20 12.17
N PRO A 693 24.30 6.83 11.21
CA PRO A 693 22.90 6.57 11.51
C PRO A 693 22.77 5.41 12.52
N VAL A 694 21.88 5.59 13.51
CA VAL A 694 21.61 4.60 14.57
C VAL A 694 21.17 3.27 13.94
N THR A 695 21.83 2.18 14.33
CA THR A 695 21.45 0.81 13.92
C THR A 695 20.60 0.11 14.98
N ASP A 696 19.99 -1.02 14.61
CA ASP A 696 19.23 -1.86 15.56
C ASP A 696 20.09 -2.34 16.75
N ASP A 697 21.39 -2.59 16.51
CA ASP A 697 22.34 -3.00 17.56
C ASP A 697 22.66 -1.84 18.51
N ASP A 698 22.87 -0.64 17.97
CA ASP A 698 23.09 0.57 18.77
C ASP A 698 21.89 0.85 19.69
N GLN A 699 20.67 0.70 19.16
CA GLN A 699 19.44 0.84 19.93
C GLN A 699 19.33 -0.20 21.05
N ALA A 700 19.63 -1.47 20.76
CA ALA A 700 19.58 -2.53 21.76
C ALA A 700 20.56 -2.29 22.91
N ARG A 701 21.77 -1.79 22.60
CA ARG A 701 22.79 -1.44 23.60
C ARG A 701 22.40 -0.21 24.41
N ALA A 702 21.83 0.81 23.76
CA ALA A 702 21.35 2.00 24.44
C ALA A 702 20.23 1.68 25.45
N VAL A 703 19.28 0.84 25.07
CA VAL A 703 18.20 0.35 25.95
C VAL A 703 18.76 -0.45 27.13
N ALA A 704 19.75 -1.33 26.91
CA ALA A 704 20.35 -2.13 27.98
C ALA A 704 21.08 -1.29 29.03
N LEU A 705 21.70 -0.18 28.63
CA LEU A 705 22.35 0.77 29.54
C LEU A 705 21.33 1.63 30.28
N ALA A 706 20.31 2.13 29.58
CA ALA A 706 19.20 2.84 30.22
C ALA A 706 18.49 1.98 31.28
N ALA A 707 18.46 0.65 31.10
CA ALA A 707 17.82 -0.29 32.03
C ALA A 707 18.47 -0.39 33.41
N GLN A 708 19.69 0.10 33.54
CA GLN A 708 20.41 0.10 34.81
C GLN A 708 19.91 1.21 35.74
N GLU A 709 19.29 2.24 35.16
CA GLU A 709 18.74 3.37 35.90
C GLU A 709 17.21 3.28 36.02
N PRO A 710 16.63 3.62 37.19
CA PRO A 710 15.19 3.62 37.37
C PRO A 710 14.50 4.56 36.38
N ASP A 711 13.42 4.08 35.75
CA ASP A 711 12.52 4.86 34.88
C ASP A 711 13.20 5.61 33.73
N THR A 712 14.35 5.10 33.29
CA THR A 712 15.14 5.69 32.21
C THR A 712 14.94 4.89 30.92
N SER A 713 14.75 5.56 29.79
CA SER A 713 14.53 4.96 28.46
C SER A 713 15.51 5.46 27.43
N ALA A 714 15.70 4.67 26.37
CA ALA A 714 16.44 5.07 25.19
C ALA A 714 15.57 4.90 23.93
N ASP A 715 15.44 5.95 23.12
CA ASP A 715 14.59 5.98 21.94
C ASP A 715 15.30 6.58 20.70
N ASN A 716 14.83 6.21 19.50
CA ASN A 716 15.40 6.62 18.21
C ASN A 716 14.33 6.82 17.11
N ALA A 717 14.79 7.22 15.92
CA ALA A 717 13.95 7.58 14.77
C ALA A 717 13.73 6.45 13.72
N LEU A 718 13.96 5.17 14.04
CA LEU A 718 13.91 4.12 13.01
C LEU A 718 12.51 3.95 12.40
N TYR A 719 12.39 4.24 11.10
CA TYR A 719 11.17 4.01 10.32
C TYR A 719 10.97 2.51 10.05
N HIS A 720 9.95 1.93 10.66
CA HIS A 720 9.48 0.58 10.35
C HIS A 720 8.19 0.65 9.54
N SER A 721 8.21 0.14 8.30
CA SER A 721 7.00 0.03 7.47
C SER A 721 6.19 -1.17 7.92
N PRO A 722 4.91 -1.01 8.35
CA PRO A 722 4.10 -2.11 8.86
C PRO A 722 3.86 -3.24 7.83
N ASP A 723 3.86 -2.95 6.53
CA ASP A 723 3.38 -3.88 5.48
C ASP A 723 4.50 -4.50 4.60
N GLN A 724 5.76 -4.42 5.01
CA GLN A 724 6.88 -4.80 4.12
C GLN A 724 6.82 -6.26 3.64
N ASP A 725 6.47 -7.20 4.54
CA ASP A 725 6.46 -8.63 4.24
C ASP A 725 5.35 -9.01 3.23
N PHE A 726 4.15 -8.48 3.42
CA PHE A 726 3.04 -8.71 2.48
C PHE A 726 3.33 -8.15 1.10
N ARG A 727 4.04 -7.02 1.04
CA ARG A 727 4.39 -6.36 -0.22
C ARG A 727 5.46 -7.15 -0.98
N VAL A 728 6.50 -7.63 -0.29
CA VAL A 728 7.49 -8.55 -0.89
C VAL A 728 6.81 -9.81 -1.41
N PHE A 729 5.87 -10.37 -0.65
CA PHE A 729 5.08 -11.53 -1.08
C PHE A 729 4.32 -11.26 -2.39
N LEU A 730 3.57 -10.15 -2.47
CA LEU A 730 2.81 -9.79 -3.67
C LEU A 730 3.72 -9.58 -4.89
N LEU A 731 4.88 -8.94 -4.69
CA LEU A 731 5.88 -8.75 -5.76
C LEU A 731 6.41 -10.10 -6.27
N VAL A 732 6.82 -10.99 -5.37
CA VAL A 732 7.30 -12.33 -5.73
C VAL A 732 6.22 -13.14 -6.44
N ALA A 733 4.98 -13.14 -5.93
CA ALA A 733 3.85 -13.84 -6.52
C ALA A 733 3.56 -13.32 -7.94
N SER A 734 3.57 -12.00 -8.14
CA SER A 734 3.35 -11.37 -9.45
C SER A 734 4.46 -11.70 -10.45
N LEU A 735 5.71 -11.78 -10.00
CA LEU A 735 6.85 -12.15 -10.83
C LEU A 735 6.82 -13.63 -11.24
N LEU A 736 6.45 -14.52 -10.32
CA LEU A 736 6.27 -15.94 -10.61
C LEU A 736 5.14 -16.19 -11.59
N PHE A 737 4.03 -15.47 -11.43
CA PHE A 737 2.92 -15.48 -12.37
C PHE A 737 3.36 -15.01 -13.76
N ALA A 738 4.11 -13.90 -13.83
CA ALA A 738 4.65 -13.38 -15.08
C ALA A 738 5.60 -14.35 -15.77
N LEU A 739 6.45 -15.03 -15.00
CA LEU A 739 7.36 -16.06 -15.49
C LEU A 739 6.59 -17.27 -16.03
N ALA A 740 5.54 -17.72 -15.34
CA ALA A 740 4.71 -18.85 -15.75
C ALA A 740 4.00 -18.56 -17.08
N VAL A 741 3.33 -17.41 -17.21
CA VAL A 741 2.64 -17.01 -18.44
C VAL A 741 3.64 -16.85 -19.58
N THR A 742 4.78 -16.19 -19.34
CA THR A 742 5.84 -16.02 -20.35
C THR A 742 6.39 -17.36 -20.82
N GLY A 743 6.70 -18.27 -19.90
CA GLY A 743 7.21 -19.60 -20.21
C GLY A 743 6.23 -20.40 -21.07
N ILE A 744 4.93 -20.32 -20.77
CA ILE A 744 3.89 -20.99 -21.57
C ILE A 744 3.74 -20.35 -22.96
N ALA A 745 3.74 -19.02 -23.04
CA ALA A 745 3.65 -18.29 -24.31
C ALA A 745 4.84 -18.60 -25.23
N VAL A 746 6.05 -18.66 -24.67
CA VAL A 746 7.27 -19.08 -25.37
C VAL A 746 7.18 -20.55 -25.78
N ALA A 747 6.75 -21.45 -24.90
CA ALA A 747 6.58 -22.87 -25.23
C ALA A 747 5.59 -23.06 -26.39
N LEU A 748 4.51 -22.28 -26.41
CA LEU A 748 3.53 -22.28 -27.50
C LEU A 748 4.16 -21.82 -28.82
N ALA A 749 4.90 -20.71 -28.81
CA ALA A 749 5.62 -20.20 -29.98
C ALA A 749 6.67 -21.18 -30.51
N GLU A 750 7.34 -21.89 -29.60
CA GLU A 750 8.32 -22.93 -29.94
C GLU A 750 7.66 -24.13 -30.60
N THR A 751 6.45 -24.52 -30.16
CA THR A 751 5.72 -25.60 -30.83
C THR A 751 5.43 -25.27 -32.30
N GLU A 752 5.21 -24.00 -32.64
CA GLU A 752 4.99 -23.55 -34.02
C GLU A 752 6.28 -23.48 -34.85
N ALA A 753 7.45 -23.42 -34.21
CA ALA A 753 8.75 -23.40 -34.87
C ALA A 753 9.27 -24.81 -35.22
N ARG A 754 8.59 -25.88 -34.80
CA ARG A 754 8.98 -27.28 -35.08
C ARG A 754 9.22 -27.60 -36.57
N PRO A 755 8.40 -27.13 -37.53
CA PRO A 755 8.68 -27.37 -38.95
C PRO A 755 10.03 -26.75 -39.37
N ASP A 756 10.32 -25.54 -38.89
CA ASP A 756 11.57 -24.84 -39.19
C ASP A 756 12.77 -25.58 -38.55
N GLN A 757 12.59 -26.15 -37.34
CA GLN A 757 13.59 -27.01 -36.70
C GLN A 757 13.85 -28.32 -37.45
N ARG A 758 12.83 -28.90 -38.10
CA ARG A 758 12.99 -30.09 -38.95
C ARG A 758 13.79 -29.77 -40.20
N VAL A 759 13.63 -28.57 -40.76
CA VAL A 759 14.47 -28.11 -41.88
C VAL A 759 15.92 -27.92 -41.42
N LEU A 760 16.15 -27.30 -40.27
CA LEU A 760 17.49 -27.17 -39.69
C LEU A 760 18.14 -28.53 -39.41
N LEU A 761 17.37 -29.50 -38.91
CA LEU A 761 17.81 -30.88 -38.75
C LEU A 761 18.18 -31.53 -40.08
N ALA A 762 17.38 -31.33 -41.12
CA ALA A 762 17.66 -31.86 -42.46
C ALA A 762 18.92 -31.22 -43.08
N LEU A 763 19.24 -29.99 -42.70
CA LEU A 763 20.48 -29.28 -43.08
C LEU A 763 21.69 -29.64 -42.21
N GLY A 764 21.55 -30.54 -41.22
CA GLY A 764 22.66 -31.00 -40.37
C GLY A 764 22.97 -30.10 -39.17
N ALA A 765 22.08 -29.19 -38.76
CA ALA A 765 22.33 -28.32 -37.61
C ALA A 765 22.41 -29.10 -36.29
N ASP A 766 23.47 -28.93 -35.52
CA ASP A 766 23.69 -29.60 -34.24
C ASP A 766 22.64 -29.26 -33.15
N PRO A 767 22.33 -30.19 -32.22
CA PRO A 767 21.43 -29.94 -31.10
C PRO A 767 21.69 -28.64 -30.31
N PRO A 768 22.93 -28.31 -29.86
CA PRO A 768 23.20 -27.06 -29.15
C PRO A 768 22.91 -25.80 -29.97
N VAL A 769 23.13 -25.83 -31.29
CA VAL A 769 22.85 -24.68 -32.17
C VAL A 769 21.35 -24.41 -32.23
N ARG A 770 20.54 -25.45 -32.37
CA ARG A 770 19.07 -25.33 -32.38
C ARG A 770 18.54 -24.80 -31.05
N ARG A 771 19.08 -25.27 -29.92
CA ARG A 771 18.73 -24.76 -28.58
C ARG A 771 19.08 -23.29 -28.40
N ARG A 772 20.26 -22.86 -28.87
CA ARG A 772 20.68 -21.45 -28.84
C ARG A 772 19.79 -20.57 -29.70
N ILE A 773 19.36 -21.03 -30.87
CA ILE A 773 18.42 -20.29 -31.74
C ILE A 773 17.05 -20.15 -31.06
N ALA A 774 16.51 -21.23 -30.49
CA ALA A 774 15.24 -21.21 -29.76
C ALA A 774 15.30 -20.27 -28.55
N ALA A 775 16.36 -20.37 -27.74
CA ALA A 775 16.59 -19.47 -26.61
C ALA A 775 16.69 -18.01 -27.08
N ALA A 776 17.49 -17.71 -28.11
CA ALA A 776 17.60 -16.36 -28.65
C ALA A 776 16.25 -15.79 -29.13
N ARG A 777 15.40 -16.63 -29.74
CA ARG A 777 14.05 -16.23 -30.17
C ARG A 777 13.14 -15.91 -28.99
N ALA A 778 13.18 -16.72 -27.92
CA ALA A 778 12.48 -16.43 -26.68
C ALA A 778 12.95 -15.09 -26.07
N GLY A 779 14.26 -14.85 -26.04
CA GLY A 779 14.85 -13.59 -25.57
C GLY A 779 14.37 -12.38 -26.36
N VAL A 780 14.36 -12.44 -27.69
CA VAL A 780 13.86 -11.33 -28.54
C VAL A 780 12.39 -11.01 -28.24
N VAL A 781 11.54 -12.03 -28.08
CA VAL A 781 10.12 -11.85 -27.75
C VAL A 781 9.96 -11.24 -26.37
N ALA A 782 10.68 -11.76 -25.36
CA ALA A 782 10.59 -11.30 -23.98
C ALA A 782 11.11 -9.87 -23.81
N ILE A 783 12.25 -9.51 -24.43
CA ILE A 783 12.81 -8.15 -24.39
C ILE A 783 11.84 -7.15 -25.01
N LEU A 784 11.29 -7.46 -26.20
CA LEU A 784 10.34 -6.56 -26.85
C LEU A 784 9.06 -6.39 -26.04
N ALA A 785 8.55 -7.48 -25.46
CA ALA A 785 7.38 -7.43 -24.59
C ALA A 785 7.65 -6.60 -23.33
N GLY A 786 8.81 -6.79 -22.67
CA GLY A 786 9.22 -6.00 -21.51
C GLY A 786 9.34 -4.51 -21.82
N LEU A 787 9.97 -4.14 -22.93
CA LEU A 787 10.10 -2.74 -23.36
C LEU A 787 8.75 -2.05 -23.59
N LEU A 788 7.78 -2.78 -24.13
CA LEU A 788 6.41 -2.28 -24.33
C LEU A 788 5.59 -2.28 -23.04
N ALA A 789 5.87 -3.21 -22.13
CA ALA A 789 5.15 -3.38 -20.88
C ALA A 789 5.41 -2.27 -19.88
N VAL A 790 6.62 -1.70 -19.85
CA VAL A 790 6.95 -0.60 -18.95
C VAL A 790 5.99 0.58 -19.11
N PRO A 791 5.87 1.24 -20.29
CA PRO A 791 4.94 2.34 -20.44
C PRO A 791 3.46 1.89 -20.35
N ALA A 792 3.13 0.67 -20.78
CA ALA A 792 1.77 0.14 -20.67
C ALA A 792 1.31 -0.06 -19.22
N GLY A 793 2.22 -0.47 -18.32
CA GLY A 793 1.95 -0.67 -16.91
C GLY A 793 2.05 0.61 -16.08
N LEU A 794 2.99 1.51 -16.39
CA LEU A 794 3.15 2.76 -15.66
C LEU A 794 2.02 3.76 -15.93
N LEU A 795 1.46 3.79 -17.16
CA LEU A 795 0.37 4.71 -17.52
C LEU A 795 -0.85 4.63 -16.58
N PRO A 796 -1.48 3.45 -16.36
CA PRO A 796 -2.67 3.36 -15.49
C PRO A 796 -2.34 3.63 -14.01
N VAL A 797 -1.13 3.29 -13.56
CA VAL A 797 -0.68 3.59 -12.18
C VAL A 797 -0.49 5.08 -11.98
N TRP A 798 0.17 5.73 -12.94
CA TRP A 798 0.33 7.17 -12.93
C TRP A 798 -1.03 7.86 -12.89
N GLY A 799 -1.99 7.44 -13.74
CA GLY A 799 -3.34 7.98 -13.72
C GLY A 799 -4.07 7.77 -12.39
N LEU A 800 -3.93 6.59 -11.79
CA LEU A 800 -4.51 6.27 -10.49
C LEU A 800 -3.92 7.12 -9.36
N LEU A 801 -2.59 7.30 -9.32
CA LEU A 801 -1.92 8.08 -8.28
C LEU A 801 -2.13 9.57 -8.47
N ALA A 802 -2.05 10.05 -9.72
CA ALA A 802 -2.40 11.41 -10.07
C ALA A 802 -3.83 11.73 -9.67
N SER A 803 -4.78 10.77 -9.82
CA SER A 803 -6.18 10.94 -9.39
C SER A 803 -6.36 11.13 -7.87
N ARG A 804 -5.32 10.87 -7.08
CA ARG A 804 -5.27 10.98 -5.62
C ARG A 804 -4.32 12.08 -5.12
N GLY A 805 -3.69 12.82 -6.03
CA GLY A 805 -2.62 13.77 -5.67
C GLY A 805 -1.38 13.10 -5.06
N SER A 806 -1.23 11.77 -5.20
CA SER A 806 -0.11 11.03 -4.60
C SER A 806 1.14 11.08 -5.50
N PRO A 807 2.35 11.12 -4.92
CA PRO A 807 3.58 11.10 -5.70
C PRO A 807 3.70 9.79 -6.49
N PHE A 808 4.16 9.89 -7.74
CA PHE A 808 4.47 8.73 -8.57
C PHE A 808 5.96 8.41 -8.51
N VAL A 809 6.29 7.19 -8.05
CA VAL A 809 7.66 6.67 -8.03
C VAL A 809 7.77 5.47 -8.96
N PRO A 810 8.58 5.56 -10.04
CA PRO A 810 8.79 4.44 -10.94
C PRO A 810 9.52 3.27 -10.23
N PRO A 811 9.06 2.02 -10.41
CA PRO A 811 9.67 0.84 -9.82
C PRO A 811 10.88 0.39 -10.65
N TRP A 812 11.99 1.12 -10.58
CA TRP A 812 13.19 0.84 -11.38
C TRP A 812 13.78 -0.57 -11.19
N PRO A 813 13.86 -1.13 -9.97
CA PRO A 813 14.36 -2.50 -9.77
C PRO A 813 13.53 -3.54 -10.53
N GLU A 814 12.21 -3.43 -10.50
CA GLU A 814 11.29 -4.36 -11.14
C GLU A 814 11.22 -4.13 -12.65
N VAL A 815 11.34 -2.88 -13.11
CA VAL A 815 11.54 -2.57 -14.52
C VAL A 815 12.84 -3.22 -15.03
N ALA A 816 13.94 -3.13 -14.26
CA ALA A 816 15.19 -3.80 -14.61
C ALA A 816 15.05 -5.33 -14.61
N ALA A 817 14.35 -5.90 -13.62
CA ALA A 817 14.04 -7.33 -13.57
C ALA A 817 13.20 -7.78 -14.79
N ALA A 818 12.19 -6.99 -15.19
CA ALA A 818 11.37 -7.26 -16.37
C ALA A 818 12.15 -7.16 -17.69
N LEU A 819 13.11 -6.24 -17.79
CA LEU A 819 13.91 -6.03 -18.99
C LEU A 819 15.12 -6.97 -19.11
N VAL A 820 15.61 -7.51 -17.99
CA VAL A 820 16.86 -8.30 -17.95
C VAL A 820 16.61 -9.71 -17.43
N VAL A 821 16.14 -9.83 -16.18
CA VAL A 821 16.01 -11.13 -15.49
C VAL A 821 15.01 -12.04 -16.19
N LEU A 822 13.83 -11.51 -16.53
CA LEU A 822 12.77 -12.30 -17.18
C LEU A 822 13.16 -12.80 -18.58
N PRO A 823 13.76 -11.98 -19.47
CA PRO A 823 14.31 -12.49 -20.71
C PRO A 823 15.41 -13.54 -20.53
N LEU A 824 16.32 -13.37 -19.56
CA LEU A 824 17.35 -14.36 -19.27
C LEU A 824 16.75 -15.68 -18.79
N LEU A 825 15.75 -15.63 -17.91
CA LEU A 825 15.03 -16.82 -17.45
C LEU A 825 14.27 -17.50 -18.60
N ALA A 826 13.62 -16.73 -19.47
CA ALA A 826 12.95 -17.27 -20.66
C ALA A 826 13.94 -17.94 -21.62
N MET A 827 15.11 -17.34 -21.83
CA MET A 827 16.20 -17.94 -22.62
C MET A 827 16.71 -19.24 -21.99
N ALA A 828 17.01 -19.22 -20.69
CA ALA A 828 17.52 -20.36 -19.95
C ALA A 828 16.50 -21.52 -19.92
N ALA A 829 15.25 -21.23 -19.59
CA ALA A 829 14.17 -22.22 -19.59
C ALA A 829 13.99 -22.84 -20.97
N THR A 830 14.00 -22.04 -22.05
CA THR A 830 13.89 -22.55 -23.42
C THR A 830 15.08 -23.43 -23.80
N PHE A 831 16.29 -23.04 -23.38
CA PHE A 831 17.50 -23.80 -23.62
C PHE A 831 17.47 -25.17 -22.93
N VAL A 832 16.98 -25.25 -21.70
CA VAL A 832 16.88 -26.50 -20.92
C VAL A 832 15.72 -27.38 -21.38
N LEU A 833 14.53 -26.80 -21.60
CA LEU A 833 13.29 -27.54 -21.90
C LEU A 833 13.18 -28.01 -23.36
N SER A 834 14.00 -27.49 -24.27
CA SER A 834 14.05 -27.94 -25.65
C SER A 834 14.63 -29.36 -25.74
N ARG A 835 13.75 -30.35 -25.61
CA ARG A 835 14.08 -31.78 -25.78
C ARG A 835 14.61 -32.02 -27.20
N PRO A 836 15.65 -32.84 -27.37
CA PRO A 836 16.12 -33.21 -28.69
C PRO A 836 14.98 -33.95 -29.42
N ILE A 837 14.60 -33.45 -30.59
CA ILE A 837 13.79 -34.22 -31.54
C ILE A 837 14.59 -35.51 -31.79
N PRO A 838 13.99 -36.71 -31.67
CA PRO A 838 14.70 -37.97 -31.89
C PRO A 838 15.44 -37.90 -33.23
N THR A 839 16.74 -38.20 -33.17
CA THR A 839 17.63 -38.14 -34.32
C THR A 839 17.15 -39.10 -35.40
N TRP A 840 17.42 -38.74 -36.65
CA TRP A 840 17.12 -39.57 -37.83
C TRP A 840 17.66 -41.02 -37.74
N SER A 841 18.66 -41.27 -36.89
CA SER A 841 19.20 -42.61 -36.61
C SER A 841 18.15 -43.57 -36.03
N ALA A 842 17.22 -43.10 -35.20
CA ALA A 842 16.16 -43.94 -34.64
C ALA A 842 15.19 -44.49 -35.70
N PHE A 843 15.12 -43.87 -36.89
CA PHE A 843 14.35 -44.38 -38.03
C PHE A 843 15.16 -45.30 -38.94
N ARG A 844 16.50 -45.25 -38.87
CA ARG A 844 17.40 -46.11 -39.67
C ARG A 844 17.52 -47.50 -39.05
N ASP A 845 17.53 -47.58 -37.73
CA ASP A 845 17.64 -48.84 -36.98
C ASP A 845 16.29 -49.60 -36.87
N ALA A 846 15.16 -48.99 -37.24
CA ALA A 846 13.85 -49.64 -37.29
C ALA A 846 13.58 -50.39 -38.61
N ARG A 847 14.55 -50.44 -39.53
CA ARG A 847 14.50 -51.20 -40.79
C ARG A 847 15.57 -52.29 -40.93
N SER A 848 16.42 -52.46 -39.92
CA SER A 848 17.24 -53.65 -39.71
C SER A 848 16.55 -54.55 -38.70
#